data_AF-A0A1I6L435-F1
#
_entry.id   AF-A0A1I6L435-F1
#
_cell.length_a   1.000
_cell.length_b   1.000
_cell.length_c   1.000
_cell.angle_alpha   90.00
_cell.angle_beta   90.00
_cell.angle_gamma   90.00
#
_symmetry.space_group_name_H-M   'P 1'
#
loop_
_entity.id
_entity.type
_entity.pdbx_description
1 polymer ?
#
loop_
_entity_poly.entity_id
_entity_poly.type
_entity_poly.pdbx_seq_one_letter_code
_entity_poly.pdbx_strand_id
1 'polypeptide(L)'
;MCKFCDVDMSEGGFISETLDSGDKSIFLFTLHRFLNDKLLAVEEMAEKSGDVIASERGYHHVLSTILDGEDDYLYHVHLYSEWLDSKHKSRYKIKNSLPDDYVSRFEDNVRGLRMTLARNTRAENFEYQDKNKLPFDNSTLFAISRQASDVEKPDVTGPQRRRDLRYVFLEVKEDAAHLVISTRSKGIRDTLLTKAEEIFSILTTDADIVDDETELSKTRFEEELEKPENNEPDKIKILSIDFRDTNTQPSVPLSLSNKSARKEVRPVVNRLGQEIVNVNIANIKKLWFSHEGVDVSVRIERNLDQSFVRLNANIKTRSELKSDEVKTAFKEQFGLPLNQKIPLYWITRDRTDLISQMLKGMGYWQTKYVKDDDLLTSLVGEIKVLNKSELERRQCIGCENFYKRKYNDGCPNCGNELKVFDTSFELGLSTSGVRKYLKDKLENEGLSYHGVKREKIYGNEFKLIQIGNGKSLVRVLINNQETNLTAGTIKYLRKSIHPILVVNPGKTIDETLIKETTANIVDLSELINQDLYGSLPDDYISARFEEVVRNAEKQASDNALDSFNNIKNVIENPDDHRGEEFEQDAFHILNQIIPTLQQWGSKRRGNQPDGFGELTFFKGDKTYFRSFAFDAKFTSKTDIAMDSKEAGTLSDYALRIYKSDEVKRSDTVFQNFIVITNAAPGNFGAVGANKLNRMRSWDGVPVLMHSNFLLYLHKAYNENIEALKNNLHIFHEELYLTLNGGKMYHQNVDRDFYVHLNEDEAEELFERLNEKIVDSGINIPDLRSFLEEDILPV
;
A
#
# COMPACT_ATOMS: atom_id res chain seq x y z
N MET A 1 -53.08 19.32 42.08
CA MET A 1 -52.70 19.39 40.65
C MET A 1 -52.05 18.09 40.29
N CYS A 2 -52.74 17.28 39.48
CA CYS A 2 -52.11 16.14 38.83
C CYS A 2 -51.26 16.74 37.71
N LYS A 3 -49.95 16.49 37.66
CA LYS A 3 -49.08 16.99 36.58
C LYS A 3 -48.39 15.81 35.92
N PHE A 4 -48.29 15.83 34.60
CA PHE A 4 -47.45 14.91 33.83
C PHE A 4 -46.44 15.76 33.07
N CYS A 5 -45.14 15.58 33.34
CA CYS A 5 -44.07 16.39 32.76
C CYS A 5 -44.28 17.91 32.98
N ASP A 6 -44.63 18.32 34.22
CA ASP A 6 -44.94 19.71 34.62
C ASP A 6 -46.13 20.40 33.93
N VAL A 7 -46.82 19.68 33.03
CA VAL A 7 -48.08 20.08 32.41
C VAL A 7 -49.25 19.77 33.34
N ASP A 8 -50.14 20.73 33.57
CA ASP A 8 -51.33 20.55 34.42
C ASP A 8 -52.31 19.55 33.80
N MET A 9 -52.69 18.55 34.59
CA MET A 9 -53.63 17.47 34.26
C MET A 9 -54.91 17.56 35.10
N SER A 10 -55.23 18.71 35.68
CA SER A 10 -56.58 18.96 36.22
C SER A 10 -57.64 18.81 35.12
N GLU A 11 -58.88 18.45 35.51
CA GLU A 11 -60.03 18.41 34.59
C GLU A 11 -60.13 19.72 33.77
N GLY A 12 -60.14 19.59 32.44
CA GLY A 12 -60.13 20.70 31.49
C GLY A 12 -58.73 21.11 30.99
N GLY A 13 -57.67 20.41 31.40
CA GLY A 13 -56.31 20.57 30.86
C GLY A 13 -56.09 19.76 29.58
N PHE A 14 -55.18 20.23 28.72
CA PHE A 14 -54.86 19.63 27.41
C PHE A 14 -54.62 18.11 27.46
N ILE A 15 -53.97 17.60 28.50
CA ILE A 15 -53.74 16.16 28.66
C ILE A 15 -55.02 15.42 29.11
N SER A 16 -55.90 16.03 29.93
CA SER A 16 -57.15 15.37 30.33
C SER A 16 -58.12 15.19 29.16
N GLU A 17 -58.16 16.14 28.21
CA GLU A 17 -58.98 16.02 26.98
C GLU A 17 -58.34 15.06 25.93
N THR A 18 -57.04 14.82 26.04
CA THR A 18 -56.28 13.94 25.13
C THR A 18 -56.26 12.49 25.62
N LEU A 19 -56.43 12.24 26.93
CA LEU A 19 -56.40 10.90 27.55
C LEU A 19 -57.68 10.05 27.38
N ASP A 20 -58.75 10.59 26.79
CA ASP A 20 -60.04 9.87 26.62
C ASP A 20 -60.02 8.77 25.54
N SER A 21 -58.91 8.58 24.80
CA SER A 21 -58.74 7.44 23.89
C SER A 21 -57.38 6.75 24.07
N GLY A 22 -57.39 5.41 24.10
CA GLY A 22 -56.19 4.59 24.34
C GLY A 22 -55.03 4.88 23.38
N ASP A 23 -55.34 5.24 22.13
CA ASP A 23 -54.36 5.54 21.09
C ASP A 23 -53.56 6.84 21.37
N LYS A 24 -54.22 7.86 21.96
CA LYS A 24 -53.58 9.13 22.31
C LYS A 24 -52.63 9.00 23.50
N SER A 25 -52.97 8.15 24.48
CA SER A 25 -52.10 7.80 25.60
C SER A 25 -50.82 7.07 25.15
N ILE A 26 -50.96 6.14 24.19
CA ILE A 26 -49.82 5.41 23.60
C ILE A 26 -48.90 6.37 22.82
N PHE A 27 -49.48 7.30 22.07
CA PHE A 27 -48.71 8.34 21.35
C PHE A 27 -47.88 9.20 22.31
N LEU A 28 -48.49 9.76 23.37
CA LEU A 28 -47.80 10.60 24.35
C LEU A 28 -46.66 9.85 25.07
N PHE A 29 -46.88 8.58 25.43
CA PHE A 29 -45.83 7.76 26.04
C PHE A 29 -44.67 7.47 25.08
N THR A 30 -44.99 7.17 23.82
CA THR A 30 -43.98 6.91 22.77
C THR A 30 -43.18 8.17 22.46
N LEU A 31 -43.86 9.33 22.36
CA LEU A 31 -43.26 10.63 22.18
C LEU A 31 -42.32 10.98 23.35
N HIS A 32 -42.75 10.76 24.59
CA HIS A 32 -41.91 11.01 25.76
C HIS A 32 -40.62 10.18 25.74
N ARG A 33 -40.71 8.89 25.40
CA ARG A 33 -39.53 8.02 25.25
C ARG A 33 -38.61 8.48 24.13
N PHE A 34 -39.17 8.82 22.97
CA PHE A 34 -38.42 9.38 21.85
C PHE A 34 -37.68 10.66 22.26
N LEU A 35 -38.38 11.59 22.91
CA LEU A 35 -37.81 12.87 23.31
C LEU A 35 -36.79 12.73 24.45
N ASN A 36 -36.95 11.80 25.40
CA ASN A 36 -35.91 11.51 26.41
C ASN A 36 -34.59 11.12 25.74
N ASP A 37 -34.66 10.29 24.69
CA ASP A 37 -33.47 9.85 23.97
C ASP A 37 -32.87 10.96 23.09
N LYS A 38 -33.68 11.95 22.68
CA LYS A 38 -33.36 12.95 21.64
C LYS A 38 -33.40 14.41 22.12
N LEU A 39 -33.53 14.68 23.42
CA LEU A 39 -33.74 16.02 23.98
C LEU A 39 -32.67 17.04 23.54
N LEU A 40 -31.41 16.63 23.55
CA LEU A 40 -30.31 17.48 23.09
C LEU A 40 -30.42 17.85 21.61
N ALA A 41 -30.90 16.92 20.76
CA ALA A 41 -31.12 17.22 19.35
C ALA A 41 -32.23 18.27 19.19
N VAL A 42 -33.27 18.23 20.03
CA VAL A 42 -34.33 19.26 20.05
C VAL A 42 -33.75 20.61 20.45
N GLU A 43 -32.99 20.66 21.54
CA GLU A 43 -32.39 21.91 22.05
C GLU A 43 -31.45 22.55 21.02
N GLU A 44 -30.54 21.78 20.40
CA GLU A 44 -29.61 22.32 19.40
C GLU A 44 -30.28 22.67 18.07
N MET A 45 -31.31 21.90 17.67
CA MET A 45 -32.06 22.20 16.45
C MET A 45 -32.82 23.52 16.60
N ALA A 46 -33.44 23.75 17.76
CA ALA A 46 -34.10 25.00 18.08
C ALA A 46 -33.12 26.17 18.13
N GLU A 47 -31.98 26.01 18.80
CA GLU A 47 -30.95 27.06 18.86
C GLU A 47 -30.39 27.41 17.47
N LYS A 48 -30.18 26.42 16.60
CA LYS A 48 -29.79 26.65 15.19
C LYS A 48 -30.85 27.35 14.35
N SER A 49 -32.11 27.23 14.74
CA SER A 49 -33.24 27.93 14.11
C SER A 49 -33.57 29.27 14.79
N GLY A 50 -32.72 29.72 15.72
CA GLY A 50 -32.88 31.01 16.42
C GLY A 50 -33.79 30.98 17.65
N ASP A 51 -34.29 29.81 18.04
CA ASP A 51 -35.17 29.63 19.20
C ASP A 51 -34.36 29.37 20.49
N VAL A 52 -34.67 30.09 21.57
CA VAL A 52 -34.04 29.88 22.88
C VAL A 52 -34.95 29.04 23.77
N ILE A 53 -34.64 27.75 23.91
CA ILE A 53 -35.35 26.82 24.79
C ILE A 53 -34.62 26.72 26.13
N ALA A 54 -35.30 27.05 27.24
CA ALA A 54 -34.79 26.70 28.57
C ALA A 54 -34.76 25.17 28.73
N SER A 55 -33.72 24.60 29.34
CA SER A 55 -33.41 23.15 29.44
C SER A 55 -34.52 22.25 30.04
N GLU A 56 -35.62 22.82 30.52
CA GLU A 56 -36.78 22.11 31.06
C GLU A 56 -38.02 22.17 30.13
N ARG A 57 -37.93 22.87 28.99
CA ARG A 57 -39.06 23.14 28.07
C ARG A 57 -38.95 22.49 26.70
N GLY A 58 -37.95 21.64 26.45
CA GLY A 58 -37.82 20.95 25.15
C GLY A 58 -39.06 20.14 24.75
N TYR A 59 -39.72 19.49 25.71
CA TYR A 59 -40.99 18.78 25.50
C TYR A 59 -42.13 19.72 25.11
N HIS A 60 -42.22 20.88 25.77
CA HIS A 60 -43.24 21.89 25.48
C HIS A 60 -43.05 22.45 24.07
N HIS A 61 -41.81 22.74 23.69
CA HIS A 61 -41.49 23.24 22.35
C HIS A 61 -41.90 22.23 21.27
N VAL A 62 -41.52 20.95 21.40
CA VAL A 62 -41.93 19.92 20.43
C VAL A 62 -43.46 19.82 20.32
N LEU A 63 -44.16 19.85 21.46
CA LEU A 63 -45.62 19.79 21.47
C LEU A 63 -46.27 21.01 20.83
N SER A 64 -45.76 22.23 21.07
CA SER A 64 -46.26 23.43 20.40
C SER A 64 -46.03 23.39 18.90
N THR A 65 -44.83 22.99 18.46
CA THR A 65 -44.47 22.95 17.03
C THR A 65 -45.33 21.94 16.26
N ILE A 66 -45.62 20.77 16.84
CA ILE A 66 -46.54 19.80 16.24
C ILE A 66 -47.97 20.37 16.17
N LEU A 67 -48.43 21.06 17.22
CA LEU A 67 -49.77 21.67 17.25
C LEU A 67 -49.94 22.82 16.25
N ASP A 68 -48.84 23.52 15.93
CA ASP A 68 -48.80 24.57 14.92
C ASP A 68 -48.79 24.01 13.49
N GLY A 69 -48.78 22.67 13.33
CA GLY A 69 -48.97 21.98 12.05
C GLY A 69 -47.68 21.49 11.39
N GLU A 70 -46.54 21.48 12.09
CA GLU A 70 -45.28 20.94 11.58
C GLU A 70 -45.18 19.43 11.77
N ASP A 71 -45.93 18.68 10.97
CA ASP A 71 -46.04 17.21 11.05
C ASP A 71 -44.69 16.47 10.91
N ASP A 72 -43.71 17.07 10.21
CA ASP A 72 -42.39 16.48 9.97
C ASP A 72 -41.36 16.75 11.09
N TYR A 73 -41.69 17.58 12.10
CA TYR A 73 -40.73 18.03 13.11
C TYR A 73 -40.06 16.87 13.87
N LEU A 74 -40.83 15.85 14.27
CA LEU A 74 -40.27 14.65 14.93
C LEU A 74 -39.32 13.87 14.02
N TYR A 75 -39.60 13.86 12.72
CA TYR A 75 -38.72 13.24 11.73
C TYR A 75 -37.43 14.05 11.58
N HIS A 76 -37.50 15.38 11.59
CA HIS A 76 -36.32 16.26 11.59
C HIS A 76 -35.48 16.09 12.85
N VAL A 77 -36.08 16.02 14.04
CA VAL A 77 -35.36 15.71 15.29
C VAL A 77 -34.63 14.36 15.17
N HIS A 78 -35.26 13.36 14.57
CA HIS A 78 -34.62 12.07 14.32
C HIS A 78 -33.42 12.19 13.38
N LEU A 79 -33.59 12.83 12.22
CA LEU A 79 -32.52 13.04 11.23
C LEU A 79 -31.36 13.86 11.81
N TYR A 80 -31.66 14.93 12.54
CA TYR A 80 -30.65 15.77 13.16
C TYR A 80 -29.90 15.02 14.26
N SER A 81 -30.58 14.18 15.05
CA SER A 81 -29.89 13.32 16.00
C SER A 81 -28.96 12.30 15.32
N GLU A 82 -29.36 11.69 14.20
CA GLU A 82 -28.48 10.81 13.42
C GLU A 82 -27.28 11.57 12.84
N TRP A 83 -27.47 12.84 12.46
CA TRP A 83 -26.40 13.74 12.07
C TRP A 83 -25.42 14.01 13.22
N LEU A 84 -25.91 14.31 14.42
CA LEU A 84 -25.10 14.52 15.62
C LEU A 84 -24.31 13.26 16.02
N ASP A 85 -24.93 12.09 15.93
CA ASP A 85 -24.31 10.81 16.25
C ASP A 85 -23.29 10.34 15.18
N SER A 86 -23.28 10.98 14.00
CA SER A 86 -22.35 10.61 12.94
C SER A 86 -20.91 11.02 13.25
N LYS A 87 -20.01 10.03 13.20
CA LYS A 87 -18.57 10.17 13.44
C LYS A 87 -17.75 10.48 12.19
N HIS A 88 -18.37 10.49 11.00
CA HIS A 88 -17.64 10.51 9.72
C HIS A 88 -17.94 11.77 8.89
N LYS A 89 -17.89 12.94 9.54
CA LYS A 89 -18.05 14.25 8.92
C LYS A 89 -16.73 14.68 8.26
N SER A 90 -16.78 15.12 7.01
CA SER A 90 -15.66 15.74 6.28
C SER A 90 -16.07 17.13 5.84
N ARG A 91 -15.24 18.14 6.11
CA ARG A 91 -15.55 19.54 5.82
C ARG A 91 -14.81 20.00 4.57
N TYR A 92 -15.48 20.84 3.78
CA TYR A 92 -14.96 21.41 2.53
C TYR A 92 -15.22 22.90 2.50
N LYS A 93 -14.21 23.70 2.16
CA LYS A 93 -14.30 25.16 2.08
C LYS A 93 -14.67 25.56 0.67
N ILE A 94 -15.71 26.37 0.53
CA ILE A 94 -16.16 26.92 -0.75
C ILE A 94 -15.26 28.11 -1.09
N LYS A 95 -14.68 28.11 -2.29
CA LYS A 95 -13.71 29.15 -2.72
C LYS A 95 -14.35 30.33 -3.44
N ASN A 96 -15.51 30.12 -4.04
CA ASN A 96 -16.34 31.16 -4.65
C ASN A 96 -17.63 31.36 -3.82
N SER A 97 -18.48 32.29 -4.24
CA SER A 97 -19.79 32.46 -3.62
C SER A 97 -20.68 31.23 -3.84
N LEU A 98 -21.33 30.78 -2.77
CA LEU A 98 -22.46 29.88 -2.88
C LEU A 98 -23.60 30.65 -3.55
N PRO A 99 -24.29 30.09 -4.56
CA PRO A 99 -25.40 30.79 -5.20
C PRO A 99 -26.63 30.81 -4.28
N ASP A 100 -27.37 31.92 -4.28
CA ASP A 100 -28.56 32.10 -3.42
C ASP A 100 -29.65 31.05 -3.66
N ASP A 101 -29.69 30.46 -4.87
CA ASP A 101 -30.64 29.43 -5.28
C ASP A 101 -30.12 27.98 -5.09
N TYR A 102 -29.07 27.77 -4.29
CA TYR A 102 -28.44 26.44 -4.14
C TYR A 102 -29.42 25.34 -3.70
N VAL A 103 -30.42 25.68 -2.86
CA VAL A 103 -31.44 24.73 -2.40
C VAL A 103 -32.28 24.23 -3.58
N SER A 104 -32.78 25.13 -4.42
CA SER A 104 -33.54 24.79 -5.62
C SER A 104 -32.70 24.00 -6.61
N ARG A 105 -31.43 24.38 -6.80
CA ARG A 105 -30.49 23.62 -7.65
C ARG A 105 -30.29 22.20 -7.15
N PHE A 106 -30.21 21.98 -5.83
CA PHE A 106 -30.12 20.64 -5.25
C PHE A 106 -31.33 19.80 -5.63
N GLU A 107 -32.53 20.33 -5.37
CA GLU A 107 -33.82 19.66 -5.58
C GLU A 107 -34.04 19.30 -7.05
N ASP A 108 -33.75 20.24 -7.98
CA ASP A 108 -33.87 20.03 -9.43
C ASP A 108 -32.94 18.93 -9.96
N ASN A 109 -31.81 18.69 -9.27
CA ASN A 109 -30.78 17.75 -9.70
C ASN A 109 -30.77 16.43 -8.91
N VAL A 110 -31.74 16.20 -8.00
CA VAL A 110 -31.85 14.98 -7.18
C VAL A 110 -31.80 13.71 -8.02
N ARG A 111 -32.51 13.68 -9.16
CA ARG A 111 -32.52 12.50 -10.05
C ARG A 111 -31.13 12.18 -10.61
N GLY A 112 -30.41 13.21 -11.08
CA GLY A 112 -29.05 13.08 -11.59
C GLY A 112 -28.05 12.66 -10.51
N LEU A 113 -28.22 13.19 -9.30
CA LEU A 113 -27.43 12.81 -8.12
C LEU A 113 -27.62 11.33 -7.77
N ARG A 114 -28.87 10.87 -7.66
CA ARG A 114 -29.22 9.47 -7.37
C ARG A 114 -28.62 8.50 -8.38
N MET A 115 -28.77 8.79 -9.68
CA MET A 115 -28.21 7.97 -10.76
C MET A 115 -26.68 7.88 -10.68
N THR A 116 -26.01 8.99 -10.38
CA THR A 116 -24.54 9.03 -10.32
C THR A 116 -24.02 8.29 -9.10
N LEU A 117 -24.65 8.49 -7.93
CA LEU A 117 -24.32 7.75 -6.71
C LEU A 117 -24.48 6.25 -6.93
N ALA A 118 -25.58 5.80 -7.53
CA ALA A 118 -25.80 4.38 -7.83
C ALA A 118 -24.71 3.82 -8.77
N ARG A 119 -24.42 4.53 -9.87
CA ARG A 119 -23.45 4.11 -10.89
C ARG A 119 -22.02 4.00 -10.34
N ASN A 120 -21.58 4.98 -9.56
CA ASN A 120 -20.17 5.08 -9.14
C ASN A 120 -19.86 4.31 -7.86
N THR A 121 -20.88 3.96 -7.06
CA THR A 121 -20.65 3.35 -5.72
C THR A 121 -21.11 1.90 -5.62
N ARG A 122 -21.75 1.35 -6.67
CA ARG A 122 -22.37 0.00 -6.68
C ARG A 122 -23.35 -0.23 -5.53
N ALA A 123 -23.81 0.85 -4.89
CA ALA A 123 -24.85 0.80 -3.87
C ALA A 123 -26.19 1.14 -4.53
N GLU A 124 -27.20 0.33 -4.28
CA GLU A 124 -28.54 0.52 -4.84
C GLU A 124 -29.39 1.44 -3.96
N ASN A 125 -30.43 2.02 -4.56
CA ASN A 125 -31.56 2.69 -3.89
C ASN A 125 -31.20 3.88 -3.00
N PHE A 126 -30.49 4.87 -3.54
CA PHE A 126 -30.48 6.22 -2.97
C PHE A 126 -31.82 6.91 -3.24
N GLU A 127 -32.42 7.56 -2.24
CA GLU A 127 -33.62 8.38 -2.37
C GLU A 127 -33.49 9.70 -1.62
N TYR A 128 -34.24 10.70 -2.08
CA TYR A 128 -34.38 11.99 -1.42
C TYR A 128 -35.83 12.44 -1.60
N GLN A 129 -36.40 12.96 -0.51
CA GLN A 129 -37.76 13.51 -0.44
C GLN A 129 -37.65 14.90 0.22
N ASP A 130 -38.58 15.80 -0.07
CA ASP A 130 -38.51 17.19 0.40
C ASP A 130 -38.44 17.30 1.93
N LYS A 131 -39.14 16.42 2.65
CA LYS A 131 -39.07 16.31 4.11
C LYS A 131 -37.70 15.94 4.69
N ASN A 132 -36.75 15.53 3.85
CA ASN A 132 -35.38 15.24 4.25
C ASN A 132 -34.47 16.49 4.24
N LYS A 133 -35.03 17.67 3.92
CA LYS A 133 -34.38 18.97 4.04
C LYS A 133 -34.68 19.54 5.43
N LEU A 134 -33.62 19.89 6.16
CA LEU A 134 -33.71 20.60 7.43
C LEU A 134 -33.07 21.99 7.25
N PRO A 135 -33.88 23.04 7.07
CA PRO A 135 -33.38 24.42 7.02
C PRO A 135 -33.08 24.94 8.43
N PHE A 136 -32.01 25.72 8.55
CA PHE A 136 -31.61 26.49 9.73
C PHE A 136 -31.25 27.92 9.30
N ASP A 137 -31.10 28.85 10.24
CA ASP A 137 -30.87 30.28 9.93
C ASP A 137 -29.66 30.50 9.00
N ASN A 138 -28.56 29.77 9.24
CA ASN A 138 -27.30 29.94 8.51
C ASN A 138 -26.79 28.63 7.85
N SER A 139 -27.66 27.63 7.71
CA SER A 139 -27.28 26.37 7.06
C SER A 139 -28.48 25.54 6.61
N THR A 140 -28.30 24.70 5.59
CA THR A 140 -29.29 23.69 5.20
C THR A 140 -28.68 22.30 5.25
N LEU A 141 -29.35 21.36 5.93
CA LEU A 141 -28.95 19.95 6.00
C LEU A 141 -29.85 19.08 5.10
N PHE A 142 -29.24 18.42 4.13
CA PHE A 142 -29.90 17.46 3.23
C PHE A 142 -29.60 16.03 3.67
N ALA A 143 -30.64 15.24 3.96
CA ALA A 143 -30.52 13.81 4.27
C ALA A 143 -30.89 12.93 3.06
N ILE A 144 -29.90 12.27 2.46
CA ILE A 144 -30.13 11.34 1.35
C ILE A 144 -30.26 9.93 1.94
N SER A 145 -31.44 9.34 1.83
CA SER A 145 -31.65 7.97 2.31
C SER A 145 -30.99 6.96 1.37
N ARG A 146 -30.51 5.88 1.95
CA ARG A 146 -29.91 4.73 1.27
C ARG A 146 -30.49 3.48 1.88
N GLN A 147 -31.13 2.65 1.08
CA GLN A 147 -31.58 1.34 1.52
C GLN A 147 -30.37 0.41 1.71
N ALA A 148 -30.10 0.00 2.95
CA ALA A 148 -29.00 -0.88 3.30
C ALA A 148 -29.39 -2.37 3.26
N SER A 149 -30.66 -2.69 3.58
CA SER A 149 -31.23 -4.03 3.40
C SER A 149 -32.75 -3.98 3.32
N ASP A 150 -33.35 -5.03 2.76
CA ASP A 150 -34.80 -5.25 2.70
C ASP A 150 -35.08 -6.68 3.15
N VAL A 151 -35.45 -6.86 4.43
CA VAL A 151 -35.62 -8.19 5.01
C VAL A 151 -36.93 -8.25 5.77
N GLU A 152 -37.69 -9.31 5.53
CA GLU A 152 -38.89 -9.63 6.29
C GLU A 152 -38.49 -10.17 7.67
N LYS A 153 -38.85 -9.46 8.74
CA LYS A 153 -38.60 -9.89 10.12
C LYS A 153 -39.93 -10.20 10.81
N PRO A 154 -40.01 -11.29 11.61
CA PRO A 154 -41.18 -11.53 12.45
C PRO A 154 -41.29 -10.41 13.50
N ASP A 155 -42.45 -9.77 13.57
CA ASP A 155 -42.80 -8.75 14.55
C ASP A 155 -44.03 -9.18 15.37
N VAL A 156 -44.31 -8.46 16.46
CA VAL A 156 -45.42 -8.74 17.40
C VAL A 156 -46.78 -8.70 16.69
N THR A 157 -46.90 -7.96 15.58
CA THR A 157 -48.11 -7.84 14.76
C THR A 157 -48.09 -8.70 13.50
N GLY A 158 -47.11 -9.60 13.32
CA GLY A 158 -46.92 -10.43 12.12
C GLY A 158 -45.61 -10.13 11.38
N PRO A 159 -45.30 -10.85 10.28
CA PRO A 159 -44.13 -10.58 9.45
C PRO A 159 -44.22 -9.15 8.90
N GLN A 160 -43.27 -8.29 9.27
CA GLN A 160 -43.15 -6.95 8.71
C GLN A 160 -41.86 -6.84 7.90
N ARG A 161 -41.99 -6.31 6.69
CA ARG A 161 -40.87 -6.02 5.80
C ARG A 161 -40.12 -4.80 6.34
N ARG A 162 -38.96 -5.02 6.96
CA ARG A 162 -38.12 -3.95 7.53
C ARG A 162 -37.07 -3.55 6.50
N ARG A 163 -37.16 -2.29 6.05
CA ARG A 163 -36.12 -1.65 5.24
C ARG A 163 -35.16 -0.95 6.19
N ASP A 164 -33.91 -1.40 6.25
CA ASP A 164 -32.88 -0.67 7.00
C ASP A 164 -32.46 0.53 6.13
N LEU A 165 -32.92 1.73 6.49
CA LEU A 165 -32.50 2.97 5.87
C LEU A 165 -31.26 3.50 6.59
N ARG A 166 -30.24 3.89 5.83
CA ARG A 166 -29.10 4.67 6.31
C ARG A 166 -29.11 6.02 5.62
N TYR A 167 -28.67 7.05 6.32
CA TYR A 167 -28.61 8.39 5.74
C TYR A 167 -27.17 8.76 5.38
N VAL A 168 -27.03 9.43 4.23
CA VAL A 168 -25.86 10.20 3.85
C VAL A 168 -26.28 11.65 3.94
N PHE A 169 -25.55 12.44 4.73
CA PHE A 169 -25.92 13.84 4.95
C PHE A 169 -24.96 14.79 4.22
N LEU A 170 -25.52 15.88 3.73
CA LEU A 170 -24.82 17.04 3.18
C LEU A 170 -25.35 18.29 3.87
N GLU A 171 -24.53 18.93 4.70
CA GLU A 171 -24.83 20.25 5.29
C GLU A 171 -24.14 21.33 4.45
N VAL A 172 -24.88 22.37 4.07
CA VAL A 172 -24.36 23.59 3.44
C VAL A 172 -24.41 24.69 4.50
N LYS A 173 -23.25 25.21 4.93
CA LYS A 173 -23.15 26.31 5.90
C LYS A 173 -22.89 27.61 5.15
N GLU A 174 -23.85 28.52 5.19
CA GLU A 174 -23.90 29.73 4.36
C GLU A 174 -22.83 30.73 4.82
N ASP A 175 -22.89 31.18 6.07
CA ASP A 175 -21.94 32.16 6.64
C ASP A 175 -20.49 31.67 6.66
N ALA A 176 -20.31 30.39 6.94
CA ALA A 176 -18.98 29.81 7.02
C ALA A 176 -18.40 29.51 5.63
N ALA A 177 -19.20 29.57 4.57
CA ALA A 177 -18.84 29.11 3.22
C ALA A 177 -18.25 27.68 3.25
N HIS A 178 -18.94 26.74 3.91
CA HIS A 178 -18.49 25.35 4.04
C HIS A 178 -19.56 24.34 3.61
N LEU A 179 -19.11 23.22 3.04
CA LEU A 179 -19.90 22.00 2.90
C LEU A 179 -19.42 20.95 3.90
N VAL A 180 -20.34 20.23 4.53
CA VAL A 180 -20.02 19.10 5.41
C VAL A 180 -20.72 17.85 4.91
N ILE A 181 -19.95 16.83 4.54
CA ILE A 181 -20.49 15.54 4.10
C ILE A 181 -20.24 14.48 5.18
N SER A 182 -21.30 13.76 5.54
CA SER A 182 -21.26 12.70 6.55
C SER A 182 -21.54 11.34 5.93
N THR A 183 -20.50 10.51 5.81
CA THR A 183 -20.60 9.12 5.36
C THR A 183 -19.35 8.31 5.69
N ARG A 184 -19.52 7.00 5.91
CA ARG A 184 -18.40 6.06 6.07
C ARG A 184 -17.68 5.74 4.77
N SER A 185 -18.34 5.89 3.62
CA SER A 185 -17.80 5.46 2.33
C SER A 185 -17.11 6.61 1.60
N LYS A 186 -15.78 6.46 1.38
CA LYS A 186 -15.00 7.42 0.58
C LYS A 186 -15.59 7.59 -0.83
N GLY A 187 -15.99 6.50 -1.49
CA GLY A 187 -16.57 6.57 -2.84
C GLY A 187 -17.89 7.34 -2.90
N ILE A 188 -18.75 7.21 -1.88
CA ILE A 188 -19.98 8.01 -1.77
C ILE A 188 -19.64 9.47 -1.54
N ARG A 189 -18.72 9.76 -0.60
CA ARG A 189 -18.29 11.12 -0.28
C ARG A 189 -17.73 11.85 -1.48
N ASP A 190 -16.77 11.24 -2.19
CA ASP A 190 -16.10 11.85 -3.33
C ASP A 190 -17.07 12.07 -4.50
N THR A 191 -18.02 11.15 -4.70
CA THR A 191 -19.08 11.30 -5.72
C THR A 191 -20.06 12.41 -5.35
N LEU A 192 -20.50 12.47 -4.09
CA LEU A 192 -21.43 13.50 -3.60
C LEU A 192 -20.78 14.89 -3.64
N LEU A 193 -19.50 15.01 -3.25
CA LEU A 193 -18.74 16.25 -3.34
C LEU A 193 -18.65 16.72 -4.80
N THR A 194 -18.24 15.84 -5.72
CA THR A 194 -18.15 16.18 -7.15
C THR A 194 -19.49 16.66 -7.68
N LYS A 195 -20.59 16.02 -7.26
CA LYS A 195 -21.93 16.44 -7.67
C LYS A 195 -22.39 17.73 -7.01
N ALA A 196 -22.06 17.97 -5.75
CA ALA A 196 -22.32 19.25 -5.10
C ALA A 196 -21.57 20.40 -5.79
N GLU A 197 -20.30 20.20 -6.15
CA GLU A 197 -19.51 21.16 -6.95
C GLU A 197 -20.18 21.48 -8.30
N GLU A 198 -20.69 20.45 -8.99
CA GLU A 198 -21.41 20.61 -10.26
C GLU A 198 -22.76 21.32 -10.08
N ILE A 199 -23.60 20.85 -9.15
CA ILE A 199 -24.96 21.35 -8.93
C ILE A 199 -24.95 22.79 -8.42
N PHE A 200 -24.11 23.08 -7.43
CA PHE A 200 -24.00 24.42 -6.86
C PHE A 200 -23.07 25.33 -7.66
N SER A 201 -22.40 24.80 -8.70
CA SER A 201 -21.40 25.56 -9.48
C SER A 201 -20.34 26.19 -8.57
N ILE A 202 -19.83 25.40 -7.64
CA ILE A 202 -18.82 25.83 -6.68
C ILE A 202 -17.54 25.03 -6.83
N LEU A 203 -16.45 25.64 -6.36
CA LEU A 203 -15.19 24.96 -6.16
C LEU A 203 -14.93 24.75 -4.67
N THR A 204 -14.58 23.53 -4.33
CA THR A 204 -14.24 23.17 -2.96
C THR A 204 -12.78 22.79 -2.79
N THR A 205 -12.29 23.00 -1.57
CA THR A 205 -11.06 22.37 -1.05
C THR A 205 -11.38 21.63 0.23
N ASP A 206 -10.60 20.61 0.59
CA ASP A 206 -10.66 20.03 1.93
C ASP A 206 -10.49 21.17 2.95
N ALA A 207 -11.51 21.48 3.75
CA ALA A 207 -11.40 22.41 4.87
C ALA A 207 -10.68 21.76 6.06
N ASP A 208 -10.58 20.44 6.03
CA ASP A 208 -9.78 19.66 6.96
C ASP A 208 -8.29 19.69 6.60
N ILE A 209 -7.80 20.60 5.73
CA ILE A 209 -6.36 20.85 5.51
C ILE A 209 -6.04 22.24 6.04
N VAL A 210 -4.91 22.40 6.74
CA VAL A 210 -4.46 23.73 7.17
C VAL A 210 -4.05 24.55 5.95
N ASP A 211 -4.70 25.70 5.77
CA ASP A 211 -4.50 26.59 4.62
C ASP A 211 -3.23 27.47 4.75
N ASP A 212 -2.77 27.76 5.98
CA ASP A 212 -1.61 28.61 6.24
C ASP A 212 -0.68 28.04 7.32
N GLU A 213 0.60 27.90 6.96
CA GLU A 213 1.68 27.47 7.81
C GLU A 213 1.99 28.45 8.95
N THR A 214 1.77 29.76 8.74
CA THR A 214 2.11 30.79 9.74
C THR A 214 1.20 30.72 10.98
N GLU A 215 0.03 30.10 10.85
CA GLU A 215 -0.90 29.85 11.96
C GLU A 215 -0.49 28.65 12.83
N LEU A 216 0.54 27.89 12.43
CA LEU A 216 0.98 26.69 13.12
C LEU A 216 2.27 26.96 13.89
N SER A 217 2.28 26.54 15.16
CA SER A 217 3.50 26.56 15.96
C SER A 217 3.75 25.21 16.60
N LYS A 218 4.66 24.44 16.00
CA LYS A 218 5.18 23.21 16.59
C LYS A 218 5.87 23.51 17.92
N THR A 219 6.73 24.52 17.96
CA THR A 219 7.46 24.90 19.18
C THR A 219 6.49 25.22 20.32
N ARG A 220 5.41 25.95 20.05
CA ARG A 220 4.36 26.23 21.04
C ARG A 220 3.68 24.96 21.55
N PHE A 221 3.40 24.00 20.68
CA PHE A 221 2.82 22.72 21.09
C PHE A 221 3.75 21.97 22.07
N GLU A 222 5.04 21.95 21.77
CA GLU A 222 6.07 21.28 22.58
C GLU A 222 6.25 22.00 23.93
N GLU A 223 6.39 23.33 23.91
CA GLU A 223 6.50 24.18 25.10
C GLU A 223 5.27 24.07 26.03
N GLU A 224 4.05 24.03 25.49
CA GLU A 224 2.83 23.90 26.29
C GLU A 224 2.65 22.51 26.93
N LEU A 225 3.33 21.49 26.42
CA LEU A 225 3.39 20.17 27.04
C LEU A 225 4.44 20.08 28.15
N GLU A 226 5.50 20.89 28.05
CA GLU A 226 6.57 20.97 29.04
C GLU A 226 6.37 22.08 30.07
N LYS A 227 5.32 22.89 29.92
CA LYS A 227 5.05 24.04 30.79
C LYS A 227 5.04 23.63 32.28
N PRO A 228 5.84 24.28 33.14
CA PRO A 228 5.83 24.02 34.58
C PRO A 228 4.49 24.44 35.19
N GLU A 229 4.16 23.87 36.35
CA GLU A 229 2.91 24.15 37.07
C GLU A 229 2.82 25.66 37.40
N ASN A 230 1.93 26.38 36.73
CA ASN A 230 1.65 27.78 37.03
C ASN A 230 0.50 27.88 38.04
N ASN A 231 0.49 28.96 38.84
CA ASN A 231 -0.57 29.28 39.80
C ASN A 231 -1.90 29.71 39.15
N GLU A 232 -1.93 29.92 37.84
CA GLU A 232 -3.16 30.14 37.09
C GLU A 232 -3.71 28.80 36.55
N PRO A 233 -4.99 28.50 36.75
CA PRO A 233 -5.58 27.27 36.24
C PRO A 233 -5.65 27.32 34.72
N ASP A 234 -4.77 26.58 34.04
CA ASP A 234 -4.89 26.36 32.61
C ASP A 234 -6.28 25.83 32.25
N LYS A 235 -6.88 26.40 31.20
CA LYS A 235 -8.20 25.99 30.69
C LYS A 235 -8.22 24.54 30.22
N ILE A 236 -7.08 24.01 29.79
CA ILE A 236 -6.93 22.62 29.34
C ILE A 236 -6.00 21.88 30.28
N LYS A 237 -6.51 20.81 30.89
CA LYS A 237 -5.74 19.92 31.76
C LYS A 237 -5.33 18.66 31.01
N ILE A 238 -4.04 18.37 30.91
CA ILE A 238 -3.54 17.14 30.28
C ILE A 238 -3.55 16.01 31.30
N LEU A 239 -4.33 14.95 31.03
CA LEU A 239 -4.56 13.84 31.95
C LEU A 239 -3.69 12.61 31.63
N SER A 240 -3.27 12.45 30.38
CA SER A 240 -2.46 11.32 29.95
C SER A 240 -1.75 11.62 28.63
N ILE A 241 -0.52 11.12 28.47
CA ILE A 241 0.26 11.16 27.23
C ILE A 241 0.90 9.79 26.97
N ASP A 242 0.79 9.29 25.75
CA ASP A 242 1.47 8.09 25.27
C ASP A 242 2.56 8.50 24.27
N PHE A 243 3.81 8.14 24.56
CA PHE A 243 4.97 8.31 23.68
C PHE A 243 5.24 7.01 22.90
N ARG A 244 5.76 7.14 21.68
CA ARG A 244 6.17 6.00 20.85
C ARG A 244 7.48 5.41 21.38
N ASP A 245 8.45 6.28 21.68
CA ASP A 245 9.83 5.93 21.98
C ASP A 245 10.42 6.85 23.08
N THR A 246 11.29 6.29 23.91
CA THR A 246 12.14 7.03 24.87
C THR A 246 13.48 7.40 24.23
N ASN A 247 14.17 8.38 24.79
CA ASN A 247 15.52 8.78 24.38
C ASN A 247 16.63 7.86 24.91
N THR A 248 16.28 6.81 25.65
CA THR A 248 17.22 5.84 26.23
C THR A 248 17.64 4.79 25.20
N GLN A 249 18.78 4.14 25.42
CA GLN A 249 19.14 2.90 24.71
C GLN A 249 19.08 1.69 25.67
N PRO A 250 18.25 0.67 25.39
CA PRO A 250 17.31 0.57 24.27
C PRO A 250 16.13 1.54 24.39
N SER A 251 15.57 1.96 23.23
CA SER A 251 14.34 2.77 23.19
C SER A 251 13.14 1.90 23.54
N VAL A 252 12.23 2.42 24.36
CA VAL A 252 10.98 1.74 24.73
C VAL A 252 9.78 2.70 24.71
N PRO A 253 8.55 2.22 24.49
CA PRO A 253 7.35 3.07 24.61
C PRO A 253 7.07 3.46 26.06
N LEU A 254 6.58 4.68 26.30
CA LEU A 254 6.22 5.18 27.64
C LEU A 254 4.80 5.77 27.65
N SER A 255 4.00 5.43 28.66
CA SER A 255 2.69 6.04 28.90
C SER A 255 2.67 6.69 30.28
N LEU A 256 2.30 7.96 30.33
CA LEU A 256 2.09 8.74 31.56
C LEU A 256 0.60 8.99 31.71
N SER A 257 -0.01 8.54 32.79
CA SER A 257 -1.47 8.65 32.99
C SER A 257 -1.84 8.94 34.43
N ASN A 258 -2.58 10.02 34.63
CA ASN A 258 -3.28 10.36 35.87
C ASN A 258 -4.80 10.43 35.65
N LYS A 259 -5.30 9.72 34.64
CA LYS A 259 -6.69 9.78 34.20
C LYS A 259 -7.71 9.43 35.30
N SER A 260 -7.40 8.45 36.16
CA SER A 260 -8.25 8.06 37.29
C SER A 260 -8.34 9.15 38.36
N ALA A 261 -7.22 9.82 38.62
CA ALA A 261 -7.14 10.89 39.61
C ALA A 261 -7.57 12.27 39.06
N ARG A 262 -7.81 12.38 37.75
CA ARG A 262 -8.05 13.65 37.02
C ARG A 262 -7.00 14.73 37.35
N LYS A 263 -5.75 14.31 37.55
CA LYS A 263 -4.62 15.20 37.82
C LYS A 263 -3.84 15.47 36.54
N GLU A 264 -3.20 16.64 36.49
CA GLU A 264 -2.35 17.04 35.39
C GLU A 264 -1.08 16.17 35.33
N VAL A 265 -0.63 15.82 34.12
CA VAL A 265 0.63 15.09 33.89
C VAL A 265 1.78 15.96 33.40
N ARG A 266 1.55 17.23 33.00
CA ARG A 266 2.62 18.14 32.52
C ARG A 266 3.83 18.24 33.48
N PRO A 267 3.67 18.33 34.82
CA PRO A 267 4.81 18.35 35.74
C PRO A 267 5.67 17.08 35.72
N VAL A 268 5.09 15.95 35.31
CA VAL A 268 5.83 14.69 35.12
C VAL A 268 6.50 14.69 33.76
N VAL A 269 5.79 15.13 32.71
CA VAL A 269 6.33 15.27 31.35
C VAL A 269 7.57 16.17 31.33
N ASN A 270 7.50 17.36 31.93
CA ASN A 270 8.62 18.30 32.02
C ASN A 270 9.86 17.65 32.69
N ARG A 271 9.67 16.99 33.85
CA ARG A 271 10.76 16.30 34.55
C ARG A 271 11.39 15.20 33.72
N LEU A 272 10.60 14.44 32.97
CA LEU A 272 11.09 13.35 32.13
C LEU A 272 11.62 13.83 30.77
N GLY A 273 11.19 15.00 30.28
CA GLY A 273 11.58 15.58 28.99
C GLY A 273 13.07 15.87 28.88
N GLN A 274 13.73 16.11 30.01
CA GLN A 274 15.15 16.43 30.06
C GLN A 274 16.06 15.23 29.78
N GLU A 275 15.60 14.00 30.05
CA GLU A 275 16.47 12.80 29.99
C GLU A 275 15.82 11.59 29.32
N ILE A 276 14.51 11.37 29.50
CA ILE A 276 13.84 10.12 29.16
C ILE A 276 12.92 10.23 27.94
N VAL A 277 12.15 11.31 27.80
CA VAL A 277 11.17 11.45 26.71
C VAL A 277 11.47 12.63 25.80
N ASN A 278 11.31 12.44 24.50
CA ASN A 278 11.31 13.53 23.53
C ASN A 278 9.87 14.02 23.31
N VAL A 279 9.57 15.24 23.75
CA VAL A 279 8.26 15.89 23.58
C VAL A 279 8.15 16.50 22.18
N ASN A 280 8.32 15.66 21.17
CA ASN A 280 8.08 16.02 19.77
C ASN A 280 6.75 15.41 19.33
N ILE A 281 5.93 16.17 18.61
CA ILE A 281 4.63 15.69 18.11
C ILE A 281 4.74 14.39 17.29
N ALA A 282 5.85 14.18 16.58
CA ALA A 282 6.13 12.95 15.85
C ALA A 282 6.38 11.75 16.77
N ASN A 283 6.78 11.98 18.03
CA ASN A 283 6.96 10.95 19.06
C ASN A 283 5.70 10.70 19.89
N ILE A 284 4.75 11.63 19.94
CA ILE A 284 3.52 11.45 20.74
C ILE A 284 2.47 10.66 19.97
N LYS A 285 2.06 9.50 20.49
CA LYS A 285 1.04 8.62 19.92
C LYS A 285 -0.37 9.09 20.24
N LYS A 286 -0.60 9.47 21.49
CA LYS A 286 -1.92 9.81 22.01
C LYS A 286 -1.82 10.79 23.18
N LEU A 287 -2.83 11.65 23.27
CA LEU A 287 -3.00 12.64 24.31
C LEU A 287 -4.43 12.55 24.84
N TRP A 288 -4.62 12.71 26.15
CA TRP A 288 -5.93 12.94 26.74
C TRP A 288 -5.92 14.22 27.54
N PHE A 289 -6.94 15.03 27.36
CA PHE A 289 -7.10 16.27 28.10
C PHE A 289 -8.56 16.50 28.51
N SER A 290 -8.77 17.42 29.44
CA SER A 290 -10.10 17.89 29.84
C SER A 290 -10.17 19.41 29.70
N HIS A 291 -11.27 19.92 29.15
CA HIS A 291 -11.59 21.34 29.06
C HIS A 291 -13.00 21.53 29.59
N GLU A 292 -13.16 22.34 30.65
CA GLU A 292 -14.46 22.64 31.27
C GLU A 292 -15.35 21.40 31.55
N GLY A 293 -14.71 20.29 31.95
CA GLY A 293 -15.40 19.03 32.26
C GLY A 293 -15.67 18.12 31.05
N VAL A 294 -15.35 18.56 29.83
CA VAL A 294 -15.39 17.73 28.62
C VAL A 294 -14.08 16.98 28.45
N ASP A 295 -14.15 15.65 28.51
CA ASP A 295 -12.99 14.78 28.26
C ASP A 295 -12.75 14.61 26.75
N VAL A 296 -11.50 14.78 26.34
CA VAL A 296 -11.05 14.63 24.95
C VAL A 296 -9.93 13.62 24.87
N SER A 297 -10.00 12.72 23.90
CA SER A 297 -8.85 11.88 23.53
C SER A 297 -8.39 12.21 22.12
N VAL A 298 -7.12 12.59 21.96
CA VAL A 298 -6.51 12.93 20.68
C VAL A 298 -5.53 11.84 20.29
N ARG A 299 -5.75 11.20 19.14
CA ARG A 299 -4.78 10.29 18.52
C ARG A 299 -4.01 11.05 17.45
N ILE A 300 -2.69 11.07 17.56
CA ILE A 300 -1.84 11.71 16.54
C ILE A 300 -1.56 10.67 15.46
N GLU A 301 -2.19 10.89 14.30
CA GLU A 301 -1.99 10.10 13.10
C GLU A 301 -0.89 10.76 12.26
N ARG A 302 0.21 10.04 12.04
CA ARG A 302 1.23 10.41 11.06
C ARG A 302 1.05 9.48 9.86
N ASN A 303 0.61 10.04 8.74
CA ASN A 303 0.42 9.30 7.50
C ASN A 303 1.56 9.65 6.55
N LEU A 304 2.55 8.76 6.46
CA LEU A 304 3.74 8.97 5.61
C LEU A 304 3.44 8.81 4.11
N ASP A 305 2.41 8.05 3.75
CA ASP A 305 2.01 7.83 2.34
C ASP A 305 1.45 9.11 1.73
N GLN A 306 0.57 9.75 2.48
CA GLN A 306 -0.09 11.01 2.08
C GLN A 306 0.64 12.24 2.63
N SER A 307 1.79 12.04 3.29
CA SER A 307 2.65 13.08 3.85
C SER A 307 1.91 14.11 4.72
N PHE A 308 1.09 13.65 5.67
CA PHE A 308 0.40 14.53 6.61
C PHE A 308 0.43 14.04 8.07
N VAL A 309 0.21 14.97 9.00
CA VAL A 309 -0.06 14.73 10.43
C VAL A 309 -1.48 15.20 10.73
N ARG A 310 -2.25 14.43 11.49
CA ARG A 310 -3.61 14.81 11.94
C ARG A 310 -3.81 14.48 13.41
N LEU A 311 -4.29 15.45 14.17
CA LEU A 311 -4.66 15.30 15.58
C LEU A 311 -6.13 14.87 15.67
N ASN A 312 -6.40 13.57 15.55
CA ASN A 312 -7.75 13.02 15.56
C ASN A 312 -8.35 13.05 16.98
N ALA A 313 -9.18 14.05 17.26
CA ALA A 313 -9.83 14.25 18.53
C ALA A 313 -11.20 13.57 18.59
N ASN A 314 -11.39 12.75 19.61
CA ASN A 314 -12.68 12.24 20.05
C ASN A 314 -13.09 13.04 21.30
N ILE A 315 -13.94 14.04 21.08
CA ILE A 315 -14.46 14.94 22.11
C ILE A 315 -15.74 14.31 22.65
N LYS A 316 -15.79 14.01 23.96
CA LYS A 316 -16.96 13.35 24.57
C LYS A 316 -18.09 14.34 24.87
N THR A 317 -18.60 14.95 23.82
CA THR A 317 -19.80 15.79 23.86
C THR A 317 -20.68 15.44 22.68
N ARG A 318 -22.00 15.54 22.87
CA ARG A 318 -22.96 15.48 21.77
C ARG A 318 -23.27 16.87 21.20
N SER A 319 -22.77 17.94 21.82
CA SER A 319 -23.03 19.31 21.40
C SER A 319 -22.02 19.84 20.38
N GLU A 320 -22.49 20.40 19.26
CA GLU A 320 -21.61 21.00 18.23
C GLU A 320 -20.91 22.26 18.75
N LEU A 321 -21.60 23.13 19.49
CA LEU A 321 -21.05 24.37 20.06
C LEU A 321 -19.88 24.08 21.01
N LYS A 322 -20.12 23.23 22.03
CA LYS A 322 -19.05 22.83 22.97
C LYS A 322 -17.89 22.11 22.28
N SER A 323 -18.18 21.36 21.21
CA SER A 323 -17.14 20.69 20.42
C SER A 323 -16.25 21.70 19.69
N ASP A 324 -16.83 22.77 19.14
CA ASP A 324 -16.07 23.81 18.44
C ASP A 324 -15.33 24.73 19.43
N GLU A 325 -15.91 25.06 20.59
CA GLU A 325 -15.20 25.75 21.70
C GLU A 325 -13.94 24.99 22.14
N VAL A 326 -14.06 23.69 22.39
CA VAL A 326 -12.92 22.83 22.75
C VAL A 326 -11.82 22.85 21.67
N LYS A 327 -12.19 22.81 20.39
CA LYS A 327 -11.21 22.85 19.28
C LYS A 327 -10.51 24.20 19.20
N THR A 328 -11.26 25.30 19.37
CA THR A 328 -10.72 26.67 19.36
C THR A 328 -9.78 26.87 20.54
N ALA A 329 -10.19 26.51 21.76
CA ALA A 329 -9.35 26.59 22.95
C ALA A 329 -8.06 25.76 22.79
N PHE A 330 -8.14 24.57 22.18
CA PHE A 330 -6.95 23.75 21.92
C PHE A 330 -6.01 24.40 20.90
N LYS A 331 -6.53 24.90 19.76
CA LYS A 331 -5.73 25.59 18.75
C LYS A 331 -5.08 26.84 19.33
N GLU A 332 -5.84 27.62 20.10
CA GLU A 332 -5.36 28.83 20.77
C GLU A 332 -4.28 28.53 21.79
N GLN A 333 -4.37 27.45 22.57
CA GLN A 333 -3.35 27.13 23.56
C GLN A 333 -2.12 26.48 22.93
N PHE A 334 -2.31 25.40 22.17
CA PHE A 334 -1.22 24.55 21.68
C PHE A 334 -0.68 24.94 20.29
N GLY A 335 -1.31 25.89 19.59
CA GLY A 335 -0.85 26.35 18.28
C GLY A 335 -1.05 25.35 17.14
N LEU A 336 -1.77 24.24 17.36
CA LEU A 336 -2.09 23.24 16.33
C LEU A 336 -3.59 22.89 16.34
N PRO A 337 -4.24 22.79 15.17
CA PRO A 337 -5.67 22.49 15.10
C PRO A 337 -5.97 20.99 15.33
N LEU A 338 -7.09 20.72 16.00
CA LEU A 338 -7.66 19.38 16.09
C LEU A 338 -8.43 19.02 14.82
N ASN A 339 -8.39 17.74 14.45
CA ASN A 339 -9.11 17.15 13.32
C ASN A 339 -8.77 17.72 11.93
N GLN A 340 -7.72 18.52 11.78
CA GLN A 340 -7.21 18.99 10.49
C GLN A 340 -5.90 18.27 10.11
N LYS A 341 -5.71 18.03 8.82
CA LYS A 341 -4.50 17.51 8.17
C LYS A 341 -3.50 18.64 8.04
N ILE A 342 -2.31 18.42 8.57
CA ILE A 342 -1.17 19.31 8.50
C ILE A 342 -0.15 18.65 7.59
N PRO A 343 0.32 19.29 6.51
CA PRO A 343 1.43 18.78 5.71
C PRO A 343 2.62 18.38 6.61
N LEU A 344 3.17 17.19 6.40
CA LEU A 344 4.18 16.62 7.30
C LEU A 344 5.41 17.52 7.40
N TYR A 345 5.86 18.09 6.28
CA TYR A 345 7.03 18.95 6.24
C TYR A 345 6.85 20.28 7.01
N TRP A 346 5.63 20.78 7.23
CA TRP A 346 5.39 21.94 8.11
C TRP A 346 5.70 21.62 9.58
N ILE A 347 5.54 20.36 9.96
CA ILE A 347 5.84 19.86 11.30
C ILE A 347 7.31 19.44 11.42
N THR A 348 7.83 18.67 10.47
CA THR A 348 9.20 18.15 10.56
C THR A 348 10.24 19.20 10.19
N ARG A 349 9.89 20.14 9.30
CA ARG A 349 10.81 21.06 8.63
C ARG A 349 11.93 20.34 7.85
N ASP A 350 11.77 19.04 7.61
CA ASP A 350 12.70 18.22 6.84
C ASP A 350 12.35 18.34 5.35
N ARG A 351 13.29 18.86 4.55
CA ARG A 351 13.14 19.01 3.10
C ARG A 351 12.98 17.65 2.41
N THR A 352 13.54 16.59 2.98
CA THR A 352 13.37 15.21 2.49
C THR A 352 11.89 14.81 2.49
N ASP A 353 11.12 15.23 3.51
CA ASP A 353 9.69 14.97 3.58
C ASP A 353 8.91 15.75 2.51
N LEU A 354 9.34 16.98 2.17
CA LEU A 354 8.76 17.77 1.07
C LEU A 354 9.05 17.12 -0.29
N ILE A 355 10.30 16.70 -0.54
CA ILE A 355 10.70 16.00 -1.77
C ILE A 355 9.91 14.69 -1.89
N SER A 356 9.83 13.90 -0.83
CA SER A 356 9.03 12.67 -0.77
C SER A 356 7.55 12.95 -1.12
N GLN A 357 6.96 14.01 -0.57
CA GLN A 357 5.58 14.40 -0.89
C GLN A 357 5.41 14.72 -2.39
N MET A 358 6.33 15.48 -2.98
CA MET A 358 6.30 15.82 -4.41
C MET A 358 6.45 14.58 -5.29
N LEU A 359 7.38 13.68 -4.95
CA LEU A 359 7.67 12.43 -5.68
C LEU A 359 6.54 11.41 -5.59
N LYS A 360 5.80 11.35 -4.47
CA LYS A 360 4.58 10.52 -4.33
C LYS A 360 3.39 11.08 -5.13
N GLY A 361 3.49 12.32 -5.58
CA GLY A 361 2.51 13.02 -6.40
C GLY A 361 1.67 14.00 -5.59
N MET A 362 1.38 15.15 -6.19
CA MET A 362 0.59 16.22 -5.57
C MET A 362 -0.54 16.65 -6.50
N GLY A 363 -1.75 16.62 -5.95
CA GLY A 363 -2.94 17.11 -6.64
C GLY A 363 -2.96 18.63 -6.77
N TYR A 364 -3.83 19.14 -7.65
CA TYR A 364 -4.03 20.56 -7.97
C TYR A 364 -3.97 21.53 -6.77
N TRP A 365 -4.61 21.16 -5.64
CA TRP A 365 -4.69 22.01 -4.46
C TRP A 365 -3.49 21.86 -3.53
N GLN A 366 -2.84 20.69 -3.54
CA GLN A 366 -1.69 20.43 -2.68
C GLN A 366 -0.46 21.19 -3.18
N THR A 367 -0.32 21.36 -4.48
CA THR A 367 0.82 22.07 -5.10
C THR A 367 0.88 23.55 -4.72
N LYS A 368 -0.26 24.18 -4.36
CA LYS A 368 -0.29 25.55 -3.83
C LYS A 368 0.46 25.71 -2.50
N TYR A 369 0.70 24.61 -1.78
CA TYR A 369 1.49 24.64 -0.54
C TYR A 369 2.99 24.53 -0.79
N VAL A 370 3.46 24.19 -2.00
CA VAL A 370 4.89 24.15 -2.30
C VAL A 370 5.39 25.58 -2.42
N LYS A 371 6.04 26.09 -1.37
CA LYS A 371 6.64 27.44 -1.34
C LYS A 371 8.11 27.49 -1.78
N ASP A 372 8.67 26.36 -2.20
CA ASP A 372 10.07 26.20 -2.62
C ASP A 372 10.14 26.06 -4.15
N ASP A 373 10.10 27.22 -4.85
CA ASP A 373 10.09 27.28 -6.32
C ASP A 373 11.41 26.80 -6.94
N ASP A 374 12.53 27.00 -6.25
CA ASP A 374 13.85 26.53 -6.68
C ASP A 374 13.89 25.00 -6.68
N LEU A 375 13.47 24.37 -5.58
CA LEU A 375 13.36 22.92 -5.49
C LEU A 375 12.44 22.35 -6.58
N LEU A 376 11.27 22.98 -6.79
CA LEU A 376 10.35 22.57 -7.85
C LEU A 376 11.00 22.65 -9.23
N THR A 377 11.74 23.72 -9.50
CA THR A 377 12.45 23.93 -10.77
C THR A 377 13.54 22.88 -10.98
N SER A 378 14.32 22.55 -9.94
CA SER A 378 15.31 21.48 -10.02
C SER A 378 14.67 20.11 -10.28
N LEU A 379 13.58 19.77 -9.57
CA LEU A 379 12.93 18.46 -9.71
C LEU A 379 12.22 18.26 -11.06
N VAL A 380 11.61 19.31 -11.62
CA VAL A 380 10.88 19.26 -12.91
C VAL A 380 11.80 19.54 -14.10
N GLY A 381 12.72 20.49 -13.98
CA GLY A 381 13.53 21.03 -15.07
C GLY A 381 14.91 20.41 -15.18
N GLU A 382 15.67 20.37 -14.09
CA GLU A 382 17.09 19.97 -14.09
C GLU A 382 17.23 18.45 -13.97
N ILE A 383 16.76 17.88 -12.86
CA ILE A 383 16.78 16.45 -12.56
C ILE A 383 15.68 15.72 -13.36
N LYS A 384 14.55 16.39 -13.62
CA LYS A 384 13.41 15.88 -14.41
C LYS A 384 12.75 14.62 -13.83
N VAL A 385 12.82 14.42 -12.53
CA VAL A 385 12.17 13.30 -11.81
C VAL A 385 10.68 13.52 -11.60
N LEU A 386 10.18 14.73 -11.84
CA LEU A 386 8.76 15.07 -11.79
C LEU A 386 8.23 15.57 -13.13
N ASN A 387 6.99 15.22 -13.43
CA ASN A 387 6.18 15.82 -14.49
C ASN A 387 5.27 16.87 -13.87
N LYS A 388 5.23 18.06 -14.48
CA LYS A 388 4.33 19.16 -14.13
C LYS A 388 3.21 19.24 -15.18
N SER A 389 1.97 19.04 -14.75
CA SER A 389 0.78 19.15 -15.61
C SER A 389 -0.01 20.38 -15.23
N GLU A 390 -0.05 21.39 -16.09
CA GLU A 390 -0.84 22.60 -15.84
C GLU A 390 -2.34 22.32 -15.96
N LEU A 391 -3.10 22.90 -15.04
CA LEU A 391 -4.55 22.76 -14.95
C LEU A 391 -5.19 24.14 -14.85
N GLU A 392 -6.10 24.41 -15.77
CA GLU A 392 -6.93 25.61 -15.78
C GLU A 392 -8.36 25.22 -15.40
N ARG A 393 -8.89 25.81 -14.32
CA ARG A 393 -10.33 25.76 -14.04
C ARG A 393 -10.98 26.96 -14.72
N ARG A 394 -11.92 26.69 -15.62
CA ARG A 394 -12.63 27.74 -16.36
C ARG A 394 -14.08 27.84 -15.88
N GLN A 395 -14.58 29.06 -15.77
CA GLN A 395 -15.96 29.38 -15.40
C GLN A 395 -16.66 30.02 -16.58
N CYS A 396 -17.90 29.59 -16.86
CA CYS A 396 -18.74 30.25 -17.85
C CYS A 396 -19.22 31.61 -17.35
N ILE A 397 -19.07 32.67 -18.14
CA ILE A 397 -19.55 34.01 -17.79
C ILE A 397 -21.09 34.05 -17.74
N GLY A 398 -21.78 33.23 -18.53
CA GLY A 398 -23.25 33.28 -18.63
C GLY A 398 -23.99 32.40 -17.63
N CYS A 399 -23.56 31.15 -17.44
CA CYS A 399 -24.25 30.21 -16.55
C CYS A 399 -23.43 29.85 -15.30
N GLU A 400 -22.26 30.48 -15.11
CA GLU A 400 -21.39 30.33 -13.94
C GLU A 400 -20.85 28.93 -13.65
N ASN A 401 -21.21 27.94 -14.47
CA ASN A 401 -20.73 26.57 -14.39
C ASN A 401 -19.21 26.48 -14.56
N PHE A 402 -18.59 25.61 -13.77
CA PHE A 402 -17.17 25.29 -13.84
C PHE A 402 -16.88 24.10 -14.76
N TYR A 403 -15.81 24.22 -15.54
CA TYR A 403 -15.35 23.20 -16.48
C TYR A 403 -13.89 22.85 -16.22
N LYS A 404 -13.63 21.54 -16.10
CA LYS A 404 -12.28 20.96 -15.92
C LYS A 404 -11.56 20.69 -17.25
N ARG A 405 -12.29 20.71 -18.38
CA ARG A 405 -11.74 20.45 -19.73
C ARG A 405 -11.63 21.76 -20.51
N LYS A 406 -10.63 21.85 -21.38
CA LYS A 406 -10.56 22.91 -22.39
C LYS A 406 -11.66 22.66 -23.43
N TYR A 407 -12.65 23.55 -23.46
CA TYR A 407 -13.61 23.64 -24.56
C TYR A 407 -13.18 24.81 -25.45
N ASN A 408 -12.92 24.53 -26.72
CA ASN A 408 -12.46 25.54 -27.68
C ASN A 408 -13.58 26.47 -28.16
N ASP A 409 -14.84 25.99 -28.10
CA ASP A 409 -16.01 26.66 -28.70
C ASP A 409 -16.93 27.31 -27.64
N GLY A 410 -16.43 27.59 -26.43
CA GLY A 410 -17.20 28.19 -25.33
C GLY A 410 -17.91 27.17 -24.42
N CYS A 411 -18.86 27.65 -23.61
CA CYS A 411 -19.56 26.87 -22.61
C CYS A 411 -20.50 25.84 -23.28
N PRO A 412 -20.37 24.53 -23.00
CA PRO A 412 -21.21 23.50 -23.61
C PRO A 412 -22.71 23.60 -23.21
N ASN A 413 -23.03 24.32 -22.13
CA ASN A 413 -24.42 24.47 -21.67
C ASN A 413 -25.13 25.68 -22.30
N CYS A 414 -24.46 26.82 -22.43
CA CYS A 414 -25.10 28.07 -22.87
C CYS A 414 -24.35 28.82 -23.98
N GLY A 415 -23.26 28.28 -24.51
CA GLY A 415 -22.48 28.86 -25.61
C GLY A 415 -21.65 30.10 -25.24
N ASN A 416 -21.78 30.63 -24.03
CA ASN A 416 -21.04 31.81 -23.57
C ASN A 416 -19.54 31.53 -23.33
N GLU A 417 -18.75 32.59 -23.25
CA GLU A 417 -17.29 32.49 -23.05
C GLU A 417 -16.92 31.83 -21.72
N LEU A 418 -15.85 31.03 -21.75
CA LEU A 418 -15.23 30.40 -20.58
C LEU A 418 -14.02 31.21 -20.13
N LYS A 419 -14.13 31.89 -18.99
CA LYS A 419 -13.03 32.64 -18.38
C LYS A 419 -12.19 31.73 -17.49
N VAL A 420 -10.86 31.87 -17.51
CA VAL A 420 -9.98 31.18 -16.54
C VAL A 420 -10.24 31.77 -15.16
N PHE A 421 -10.70 30.94 -14.23
CA PHE A 421 -10.98 31.33 -12.85
C PHE A 421 -9.77 31.09 -11.95
N ASP A 422 -9.09 29.96 -12.12
CA ASP A 422 -7.93 29.57 -11.31
C ASP A 422 -7.00 28.69 -12.14
N THR A 423 -5.69 28.86 -11.90
CA THR A 423 -4.62 28.08 -12.54
C THR A 423 -3.76 27.47 -11.46
N SER A 424 -3.49 26.17 -11.58
CA SER A 424 -2.50 25.47 -10.77
C SER A 424 -1.85 24.38 -11.61
N PHE A 425 -1.12 23.49 -10.97
CA PHE A 425 -0.54 22.32 -11.62
C PHE A 425 -0.65 21.10 -10.73
N GLU A 426 -0.52 19.94 -11.34
CA GLU A 426 -0.33 18.65 -10.68
C GLU A 426 1.11 18.17 -10.86
N LEU A 427 1.61 17.46 -9.85
CA LEU A 427 2.91 16.81 -9.89
C LEU A 427 2.72 15.30 -9.91
N GLY A 428 3.40 14.63 -10.84
CA GLY A 428 3.48 13.18 -10.90
C GLY A 428 4.92 12.71 -11.10
N LEU A 429 5.24 11.53 -10.59
CA LEU A 429 6.57 10.93 -10.76
C LEU A 429 6.86 10.65 -12.24
N SER A 430 8.02 11.10 -12.72
CA SER A 430 8.52 10.79 -14.05
C SER A 430 9.36 9.52 -14.02
N THR A 431 8.80 8.36 -14.34
CA THR A 431 9.54 7.08 -14.33
C THR A 431 10.73 7.07 -15.30
N SER A 432 10.61 7.73 -16.44
CA SER A 432 11.71 7.92 -17.40
C SER A 432 12.78 8.86 -16.84
N GLY A 433 12.37 9.94 -16.17
CA GLY A 433 13.25 10.87 -15.48
C GLY A 433 14.05 10.23 -14.36
N VAL A 434 13.37 9.49 -13.47
CA VAL A 434 13.99 8.71 -12.39
C VAL A 434 14.99 7.71 -12.95
N ARG A 435 14.64 7.00 -14.02
CA ARG A 435 15.58 6.06 -14.66
C ARG A 435 16.82 6.77 -15.21
N LYS A 436 16.68 7.94 -15.81
CA LYS A 436 17.81 8.72 -16.30
C LYS A 436 18.70 9.21 -15.14
N TYR A 437 18.08 9.80 -14.12
CA TYR A 437 18.78 10.26 -12.93
C TYR A 437 19.56 9.12 -12.24
N LEU A 438 18.93 7.96 -12.04
CA LEU A 438 19.59 6.79 -11.48
C LEU A 438 20.74 6.32 -12.36
N LYS A 439 20.57 6.30 -13.69
CA LYS A 439 21.64 5.89 -14.61
C LYS A 439 22.87 6.78 -14.45
N ASP A 440 22.69 8.09 -14.41
CA ASP A 440 23.78 9.06 -14.27
C ASP A 440 24.49 8.88 -12.91
N LYS A 441 23.76 8.54 -11.84
CA LYS A 441 24.36 8.23 -10.52
C LYS A 441 25.10 6.90 -10.48
N LEU A 442 24.54 5.86 -11.07
CA LEU A 442 25.17 4.53 -11.14
C LEU A 442 26.53 4.59 -11.85
N GLU A 443 26.62 5.34 -12.94
CA GLU A 443 27.89 5.52 -13.68
C GLU A 443 28.97 6.17 -12.81
N ASN A 444 28.61 7.13 -11.97
CA ASN A 444 29.55 7.78 -11.05
C ASN A 444 30.06 6.83 -9.94
N GLU A 445 29.23 5.89 -9.49
CA GLU A 445 29.60 4.91 -8.45
C GLU A 445 30.21 3.61 -9.05
N GLY A 446 30.56 3.61 -10.34
CA GLY A 446 31.20 2.47 -11.01
C GLY A 446 30.27 1.31 -11.38
N LEU A 447 28.96 1.53 -11.35
CA LEU A 447 27.94 0.55 -11.72
C LEU A 447 27.48 0.73 -13.17
N SER A 448 27.43 -0.37 -13.92
CA SER A 448 27.03 -0.40 -15.32
C SER A 448 25.53 -0.66 -15.50
N TYR A 449 24.90 0.10 -16.39
CA TYR A 449 23.51 -0.09 -16.80
C TYR A 449 23.41 -1.09 -17.96
N HIS A 450 22.63 -2.17 -17.80
CA HIS A 450 22.54 -3.27 -18.79
C HIS A 450 21.20 -3.35 -19.53
N GLY A 451 20.16 -2.62 -19.13
CA GLY A 451 18.86 -2.68 -19.82
C GLY A 451 17.65 -2.69 -18.88
N VAL A 452 16.48 -2.98 -19.45
CA VAL A 452 15.23 -3.20 -18.70
C VAL A 452 14.67 -4.57 -19.04
N LYS A 453 14.52 -5.42 -18.03
CA LYS A 453 13.78 -6.67 -18.12
C LYS A 453 12.31 -6.42 -17.78
N ARG A 454 11.40 -6.93 -18.62
CA ARG A 454 9.96 -6.89 -18.35
C ARG A 454 9.52 -8.23 -17.81
N GLU A 455 8.80 -8.23 -16.70
CA GLU A 455 8.38 -9.44 -16.01
C GLU A 455 6.90 -9.34 -15.61
N LYS A 456 6.09 -10.35 -15.94
CA LYS A 456 4.68 -10.37 -15.56
C LYS A 456 4.50 -11.13 -14.24
N ILE A 457 4.09 -10.43 -13.19
CA ILE A 457 3.87 -10.98 -11.85
C ILE A 457 2.39 -10.81 -11.52
N TYR A 458 1.66 -11.92 -11.32
CA TYR A 458 0.23 -11.94 -11.02
C TYR A 458 -0.66 -11.08 -11.96
N GLY A 459 -0.27 -10.96 -13.24
CA GLY A 459 -1.02 -10.21 -14.26
C GLY A 459 -0.57 -8.75 -14.44
N ASN A 460 0.29 -8.23 -13.56
CA ASN A 460 0.89 -6.91 -13.69
C ASN A 460 2.27 -7.01 -14.36
N GLU A 461 2.59 -6.11 -15.29
CA GLU A 461 3.90 -6.04 -15.96
C GLU A 461 4.84 -5.12 -15.18
N PHE A 462 5.92 -5.69 -14.64
CA PHE A 462 6.98 -5.00 -13.94
C PHE A 462 8.14 -4.69 -14.89
N LYS A 463 8.72 -3.50 -14.75
CA LYS A 463 9.92 -3.08 -15.48
C LYS A 463 11.08 -3.02 -14.50
N LEU A 464 12.00 -3.97 -14.62
CA LEU A 464 13.16 -4.12 -13.76
C LEU A 464 14.39 -3.61 -14.49
N ILE A 465 15.03 -2.57 -13.96
CA ILE A 465 16.29 -2.04 -14.52
C ILE A 465 17.42 -2.97 -14.12
N GLN A 466 18.29 -3.36 -15.05
CA GLN A 466 19.42 -4.24 -14.78
C GLN A 466 20.69 -3.43 -14.60
N ILE A 467 21.36 -3.61 -13.46
CA ILE A 467 22.63 -2.94 -13.11
C ILE A 467 23.67 -3.97 -12.69
N GLY A 468 24.96 -3.70 -12.89
CA GLY A 468 26.02 -4.63 -12.52
C GLY A 468 27.38 -3.98 -12.34
N ASN A 469 28.29 -4.67 -11.66
CA ASN A 469 29.68 -4.26 -11.42
C ASN A 469 30.69 -5.10 -12.25
N GLY A 470 30.21 -5.83 -13.26
CA GLY A 470 30.99 -6.79 -14.05
C GLY A 470 31.09 -8.19 -13.45
N LYS A 471 30.85 -8.37 -12.15
CA LYS A 471 30.82 -9.69 -11.46
C LYS A 471 29.40 -10.14 -11.12
N SER A 472 28.56 -9.20 -10.72
CA SER A 472 27.20 -9.46 -10.23
C SER A 472 26.18 -8.57 -10.94
N LEU A 473 24.93 -9.03 -10.99
CA LEU A 473 23.82 -8.32 -11.62
C LEU A 473 22.66 -8.18 -10.64
N VAL A 474 22.21 -6.96 -10.40
CA VAL A 474 21.07 -6.62 -9.52
C VAL A 474 19.94 -6.01 -10.34
N ARG A 475 18.70 -6.31 -9.96
CA ARG A 475 17.49 -5.74 -10.58
C ARG A 475 16.96 -4.58 -9.74
N VAL A 476 16.90 -3.38 -10.30
CA VAL A 476 16.30 -2.21 -9.63
C VAL A 476 14.80 -2.12 -9.98
N LEU A 477 13.97 -2.07 -8.94
CA LEU A 477 12.53 -1.85 -9.03
C LEU A 477 12.18 -0.46 -8.50
N ILE A 478 11.58 0.38 -9.34
CA ILE A 478 11.03 1.67 -8.90
C ILE A 478 9.62 1.43 -8.39
N ASN A 479 9.41 1.58 -7.08
CA ASN A 479 8.11 1.35 -6.46
C ASN A 479 7.20 2.58 -6.61
N ASN A 480 6.22 2.51 -7.51
CA ASN A 480 5.29 3.61 -7.77
C ASN A 480 3.83 3.12 -7.77
N GLN A 481 2.86 4.00 -8.00
CA GLN A 481 1.45 3.63 -8.01
C GLN A 481 1.11 2.55 -9.08
N GLU A 482 1.86 2.48 -10.18
CA GLU A 482 1.65 1.50 -11.26
C GLU A 482 2.20 0.10 -10.94
N THR A 483 3.30 0.04 -10.19
CA THR A 483 4.03 -1.20 -9.86
C THR A 483 3.77 -1.70 -8.44
N ASN A 484 3.22 -0.83 -7.58
CA ASN A 484 2.90 -1.00 -6.16
C ASN A 484 3.32 -2.35 -5.56
N LEU A 485 4.36 -2.35 -4.73
CA LEU A 485 4.79 -3.53 -4.00
C LEU A 485 3.68 -4.05 -3.08
N THR A 486 3.16 -5.24 -3.41
CA THR A 486 2.20 -5.97 -2.56
C THR A 486 2.90 -7.12 -1.84
N ALA A 487 2.33 -7.63 -0.75
CA ALA A 487 2.83 -8.84 -0.09
C ALA A 487 2.96 -10.04 -1.05
N GLY A 488 2.07 -10.14 -2.05
CA GLY A 488 2.18 -11.13 -3.12
C GLY A 488 3.40 -10.91 -4.00
N THR A 489 3.63 -9.67 -4.45
CA THR A 489 4.82 -9.30 -5.24
C THR A 489 6.10 -9.60 -4.46
N ILE A 490 6.16 -9.22 -3.18
CA ILE A 490 7.32 -9.48 -2.31
C ILE A 490 7.58 -10.97 -2.13
N LYS A 491 6.56 -11.77 -1.83
CA LYS A 491 6.67 -13.23 -1.76
C LYS A 491 7.22 -13.83 -3.06
N TYR A 492 6.79 -13.31 -4.20
CA TYR A 492 7.28 -13.73 -5.51
C TYR A 492 8.76 -13.38 -5.73
N LEU A 493 9.16 -12.15 -5.42
CA LEU A 493 10.54 -11.69 -5.55
C LEU A 493 11.47 -12.51 -4.65
N ARG A 494 11.05 -12.78 -3.41
CA ARG A 494 11.77 -13.64 -2.45
C ARG A 494 11.98 -15.06 -2.99
N LYS A 495 10.94 -15.68 -3.55
CA LYS A 495 11.04 -17.03 -4.14
C LYS A 495 11.97 -17.08 -5.35
N SER A 496 12.12 -15.96 -6.04
CA SER A 496 12.94 -15.89 -7.25
C SER A 496 14.43 -15.77 -6.96
N ILE A 497 14.83 -15.51 -5.70
CA ILE A 497 16.23 -15.35 -5.23
C ILE A 497 17.02 -14.38 -6.13
N HIS A 498 16.32 -13.45 -6.79
CA HIS A 498 16.98 -12.45 -7.61
C HIS A 498 17.37 -11.29 -6.69
N PRO A 499 18.64 -10.86 -6.70
CA PRO A 499 19.04 -9.68 -5.96
C PRO A 499 18.29 -8.47 -6.51
N ILE A 500 17.48 -7.83 -5.66
CA ILE A 500 16.62 -6.72 -6.03
C ILE A 500 16.91 -5.52 -5.15
N LEU A 501 17.11 -4.36 -5.79
CA LEU A 501 17.19 -3.07 -5.12
C LEU A 501 15.89 -2.31 -5.36
N VAL A 502 15.22 -1.86 -4.30
CA VAL A 502 13.98 -1.11 -4.42
C VAL A 502 14.28 0.38 -4.32
N VAL A 503 13.94 1.14 -5.36
CA VAL A 503 13.98 2.61 -5.32
C VAL A 503 12.58 3.11 -4.98
N ASN A 504 12.45 3.73 -3.80
CA ASN A 504 11.19 4.29 -3.34
C ASN A 504 11.16 5.80 -3.60
N PRO A 505 10.06 6.37 -4.14
CA PRO A 505 9.86 7.81 -4.31
C PRO A 505 9.91 8.60 -2.99
N GLY A 506 9.90 7.93 -1.84
CA GLY A 506 10.12 8.53 -0.52
C GLY A 506 10.07 7.46 0.58
N LYS A 507 10.13 7.88 1.85
CA LYS A 507 10.11 6.98 3.01
C LYS A 507 8.92 6.01 2.94
N THR A 508 9.24 4.72 3.01
CA THR A 508 8.29 3.59 2.86
C THR A 508 7.76 3.16 4.23
N ILE A 509 6.47 2.82 4.32
CA ILE A 509 5.81 2.45 5.59
C ILE A 509 6.10 1.01 6.02
N ASP A 510 6.49 0.13 5.11
CA ASP A 510 6.62 -1.30 5.41
C ASP A 510 8.04 -1.81 5.10
N GLU A 511 9.04 -1.22 5.76
CA GLU A 511 10.40 -1.76 5.78
C GLU A 511 10.42 -3.24 6.19
N THR A 512 9.49 -3.67 7.04
CA THR A 512 9.31 -5.06 7.45
C THR A 512 9.00 -5.97 6.26
N LEU A 513 8.05 -5.60 5.40
CA LEU A 513 7.75 -6.36 4.18
C LEU A 513 8.95 -6.43 3.23
N ILE A 514 9.75 -5.37 3.13
CA ILE A 514 10.89 -5.29 2.20
C ILE A 514 12.14 -6.01 2.74
N LYS A 515 12.41 -5.93 4.06
CA LYS A 515 13.49 -6.66 4.74
C LYS A 515 13.35 -8.17 4.55
N GLU A 516 12.13 -8.69 4.43
CA GLU A 516 11.86 -10.11 4.15
C GLU A 516 12.25 -10.56 2.73
N THR A 517 12.48 -9.64 1.79
CA THR A 517 12.73 -9.95 0.37
C THR A 517 14.19 -10.08 -0.05
N THR A 518 15.16 -10.05 0.90
CA THR A 518 16.59 -9.81 0.64
C THR A 518 16.88 -8.55 -0.17
N ALA A 519 15.88 -7.69 -0.31
CA ALA A 519 15.94 -6.43 -1.03
C ALA A 519 16.36 -5.31 -0.08
N ASN A 520 17.12 -4.36 -0.60
CA ASN A 520 17.49 -3.13 0.10
C ASN A 520 16.74 -1.95 -0.52
N ILE A 521 16.64 -0.85 0.22
CA ILE A 521 15.88 0.33 -0.16
C ILE A 521 16.83 1.49 -0.44
N VAL A 522 16.62 2.13 -1.58
CA VAL A 522 17.10 3.47 -1.88
C VAL A 522 15.93 4.42 -1.72
N ASP A 523 16.01 5.30 -0.72
CA ASP A 523 15.09 6.43 -0.61
C ASP A 523 15.50 7.50 -1.63
N LEU A 524 14.69 7.66 -2.68
CA LEU A 524 14.94 8.62 -3.73
C LEU A 524 14.87 10.06 -3.22
N SER A 525 14.05 10.34 -2.20
CA SER A 525 13.94 11.68 -1.62
C SER A 525 15.20 12.07 -0.87
N GLU A 526 15.81 11.14 -0.14
CA GLU A 526 17.10 11.33 0.52
C GLU A 526 18.23 11.50 -0.50
N LEU A 527 18.28 10.61 -1.49
CA LEU A 527 19.28 10.65 -2.57
C LEU A 527 19.28 12.01 -3.29
N ILE A 528 18.10 12.53 -3.65
CA ILE A 528 17.98 13.82 -4.33
C ILE A 528 18.31 14.99 -3.39
N ASN A 529 17.83 14.95 -2.14
CA ASN A 529 18.10 16.02 -1.19
C ASN A 529 19.61 16.20 -0.95
N GLN A 530 20.33 15.09 -0.78
CA GLN A 530 21.77 15.08 -0.60
C GLN A 530 22.52 15.49 -1.88
N ASP A 531 22.05 15.09 -3.06
CA ASP A 531 22.67 15.50 -4.32
C ASP A 531 22.56 17.01 -4.58
N LEU A 532 21.41 17.60 -4.26
CA LEU A 532 21.20 19.04 -4.45
C LEU A 532 21.88 19.90 -3.40
N TYR A 533 21.93 19.44 -2.14
CA TYR A 533 22.22 20.34 -1.00
C TYR A 533 23.12 19.75 0.08
N GLY A 534 23.57 18.50 -0.06
CA GLY A 534 24.32 17.80 0.98
C GLY A 534 25.56 17.08 0.45
N SER A 535 26.00 16.09 1.21
CA SER A 535 27.12 15.22 0.84
C SER A 535 26.65 13.78 0.92
N LEU A 536 26.36 13.19 -0.24
CA LEU A 536 26.11 11.77 -0.35
C LEU A 536 27.47 11.04 -0.28
N PRO A 537 27.61 9.93 0.45
CA PRO A 537 28.76 9.06 0.29
C PRO A 537 28.92 8.65 -1.18
N ASP A 538 30.16 8.64 -1.69
CA ASP A 538 30.46 8.26 -3.08
C ASP A 538 30.06 6.81 -3.40
N ASP A 539 29.78 5.99 -2.39
CA ASP A 539 29.40 4.59 -2.48
C ASP A 539 27.94 4.30 -2.04
N TYR A 540 27.07 5.30 -1.98
CA TYR A 540 25.74 5.17 -1.39
C TYR A 540 24.85 4.11 -2.07
N ILE A 541 24.82 4.06 -3.40
CA ILE A 541 24.09 3.06 -4.17
C ILE A 541 24.89 1.76 -4.26
N SER A 542 26.21 1.83 -4.45
CA SER A 542 27.09 0.65 -4.56
C SER A 542 27.15 -0.16 -3.27
N ALA A 543 27.18 0.47 -2.09
CA ALA A 543 27.14 -0.22 -0.81
C ALA A 543 25.84 -1.03 -0.64
N ARG A 544 24.71 -0.46 -1.05
CA ARG A 544 23.41 -1.15 -1.03
C ARG A 544 23.34 -2.25 -2.09
N PHE A 545 23.92 -2.04 -3.26
CA PHE A 545 24.08 -3.06 -4.30
C PHE A 545 24.84 -4.27 -3.74
N GLU A 546 26.01 -4.06 -3.13
CA GLU A 546 26.86 -5.13 -2.57
C GLU A 546 26.18 -5.83 -1.38
N GLU A 547 25.41 -5.10 -0.57
CA GLU A 547 24.60 -5.70 0.49
C GLU A 547 23.50 -6.62 -0.08
N VAL A 548 22.77 -6.19 -1.12
CA VAL A 548 21.75 -7.01 -1.77
C VAL A 548 22.37 -8.26 -2.40
N VAL A 549 23.53 -8.12 -3.06
CA VAL A 549 24.26 -9.27 -3.64
C VAL A 549 24.63 -10.27 -2.54
N ARG A 550 25.27 -9.82 -1.46
CA ARG A 550 25.66 -10.69 -0.33
C ARG A 550 24.47 -11.37 0.32
N ASN A 551 23.37 -10.64 0.53
CA ASN A 551 22.15 -11.19 1.12
C ASN A 551 21.50 -12.24 0.21
N ALA A 552 21.48 -12.01 -1.11
CA ALA A 552 20.95 -12.96 -2.07
C ALA A 552 21.84 -14.22 -2.17
N GLU A 553 23.16 -14.07 -2.17
CA GLU A 553 24.11 -15.20 -2.16
C GLU A 553 23.95 -16.05 -0.89
N LYS A 554 23.89 -15.39 0.28
CA LYS A 554 23.66 -16.07 1.55
C LYS A 554 22.32 -16.83 1.53
N GLN A 555 21.24 -16.17 1.09
CA GLN A 555 19.94 -16.81 1.01
C GLN A 555 19.93 -18.00 0.02
N ALA A 556 20.60 -17.88 -1.12
CA ALA A 556 20.73 -18.98 -2.07
C ALA A 556 21.46 -20.18 -1.43
N SER A 557 22.54 -19.91 -0.68
CA SER A 557 23.29 -20.92 0.05
C SER A 557 22.47 -21.59 1.17
N ASP A 558 21.78 -20.79 1.99
CA ASP A 558 20.95 -21.29 3.10
C ASP A 558 19.80 -22.16 2.56
N ASN A 559 19.08 -21.69 1.54
CA ASN A 559 18.01 -22.47 0.90
C ASN A 559 18.55 -23.76 0.26
N ALA A 560 19.72 -23.71 -0.40
CA ALA A 560 20.30 -24.89 -1.02
C ALA A 560 20.73 -25.94 0.02
N LEU A 561 21.24 -25.50 1.18
CA LEU A 561 21.58 -26.40 2.29
C LEU A 561 20.34 -27.05 2.90
N ASP A 562 19.27 -26.28 3.14
CA ASP A 562 17.99 -26.81 3.61
C ASP A 562 17.43 -27.83 2.61
N SER A 563 17.43 -27.48 1.32
CA SER A 563 16.98 -28.37 0.24
C SER A 563 17.86 -29.61 0.06
N PHE A 564 19.17 -29.51 0.28
CA PHE A 564 20.08 -30.65 0.31
C PHE A 564 19.69 -31.62 1.43
N ASN A 565 19.44 -31.11 2.64
CA ASN A 565 19.01 -31.92 3.78
C ASN A 565 17.64 -32.56 3.52
N ASN A 566 16.69 -31.81 2.94
CA ASN A 566 15.37 -32.33 2.58
C ASN A 566 15.48 -33.46 1.56
N ILE A 567 16.16 -33.25 0.42
CA ILE A 567 16.31 -34.28 -0.60
C ILE A 567 17.03 -35.51 -0.05
N LYS A 568 18.05 -35.35 0.80
CA LYS A 568 18.70 -36.47 1.48
C LYS A 568 17.71 -37.25 2.36
N ASN A 569 16.92 -36.55 3.17
CA ASN A 569 15.89 -37.16 4.00
C ASN A 569 14.82 -37.88 3.18
N VAL A 570 14.41 -37.32 2.03
CA VAL A 570 13.45 -37.93 1.08
C VAL A 570 13.98 -39.26 0.55
N ILE A 571 15.26 -39.31 0.16
CA ILE A 571 15.90 -40.53 -0.37
C ILE A 571 15.96 -41.59 0.73
N GLU A 572 16.27 -41.20 1.97
CA GLU A 572 16.34 -42.11 3.11
C GLU A 572 14.95 -42.55 3.60
N ASN A 573 13.93 -41.70 3.47
CA ASN A 573 12.56 -41.90 4.00
C ASN A 573 11.48 -41.36 3.01
N PRO A 574 11.17 -42.10 1.93
CA PRO A 574 10.34 -41.60 0.82
C PRO A 574 8.83 -41.52 1.09
N ASP A 575 8.31 -42.10 2.16
CA ASP A 575 6.85 -42.19 2.38
C ASP A 575 6.18 -40.86 2.84
N ASP A 576 6.96 -39.88 3.30
CA ASP A 576 6.44 -38.66 3.95
C ASP A 576 6.45 -37.37 3.09
N HIS A 577 6.96 -37.41 1.85
CA HIS A 577 7.20 -36.19 1.06
C HIS A 577 6.22 -35.94 -0.10
N ARG A 578 5.93 -34.65 -0.36
CA ARG A 578 5.09 -34.19 -1.47
C ARG A 578 5.93 -33.81 -2.69
N GLY A 579 5.44 -34.13 -3.90
CA GLY A 579 6.14 -33.83 -5.15
C GLY A 579 6.47 -32.35 -5.39
N GLU A 580 5.58 -31.43 -4.98
CA GLU A 580 5.79 -29.98 -5.12
C GLU A 580 6.98 -29.46 -4.29
N GLU A 581 7.32 -30.11 -3.19
CA GLU A 581 8.46 -29.76 -2.33
C GLU A 581 9.78 -30.16 -3.00
N PHE A 582 9.81 -31.34 -3.62
CA PHE A 582 10.97 -31.84 -4.36
C PHE A 582 11.35 -30.94 -5.55
N GLU A 583 10.35 -30.42 -6.28
CA GLU A 583 10.58 -29.45 -7.37
C GLU A 583 11.25 -28.16 -6.87
N GLN A 584 10.78 -27.66 -5.72
CA GLN A 584 11.34 -26.47 -5.11
C GLN A 584 12.75 -26.71 -4.57
N ASP A 585 12.99 -27.86 -3.96
CA ASP A 585 14.30 -28.23 -3.44
C ASP A 585 15.35 -28.42 -4.54
N ALA A 586 14.98 -29.07 -5.65
CA ALA A 586 15.84 -29.20 -6.81
C ALA A 586 16.21 -27.84 -7.41
N PHE A 587 15.24 -26.92 -7.48
CA PHE A 587 15.49 -25.55 -7.93
C PHE A 587 16.49 -24.83 -7.02
N HIS A 588 16.36 -24.92 -5.70
CA HIS A 588 17.24 -24.19 -4.77
C HIS A 588 18.70 -24.65 -4.85
N ILE A 589 18.93 -25.97 -4.95
CA ILE A 589 20.29 -26.50 -5.15
C ILE A 589 20.87 -26.03 -6.49
N LEU A 590 20.13 -26.20 -7.59
CA LEU A 590 20.63 -25.79 -8.91
C LEU A 590 20.83 -24.28 -9.02
N ASN A 591 20.01 -23.45 -8.36
CA ASN A 591 20.11 -21.99 -8.41
C ASN A 591 21.35 -21.45 -7.70
N GLN A 592 21.84 -22.15 -6.66
CA GLN A 592 23.12 -21.80 -6.04
C GLN A 592 24.29 -22.02 -7.02
N ILE A 593 24.23 -23.09 -7.79
CA ILE A 593 25.30 -23.54 -8.70
C ILE A 593 25.25 -22.79 -10.05
N ILE A 594 24.03 -22.50 -10.53
CA ILE A 594 23.73 -21.87 -11.82
C ILE A 594 22.89 -20.61 -11.56
N PRO A 595 23.51 -19.44 -11.31
CA PRO A 595 22.80 -18.22 -10.92
C PRO A 595 21.84 -17.65 -11.99
N THR A 596 21.96 -18.11 -13.24
CA THR A 596 21.08 -17.74 -14.36
C THR A 596 19.75 -18.49 -14.34
N LEU A 597 19.60 -19.51 -13.48
CA LEU A 597 18.43 -20.36 -13.41
C LEU A 597 17.17 -19.57 -13.03
N GLN A 598 16.07 -19.89 -13.70
CA GLN A 598 14.76 -19.33 -13.39
C GLN A 598 13.77 -20.47 -13.14
N GLN A 599 13.07 -20.43 -12.00
CA GLN A 599 11.90 -21.29 -11.78
C GLN A 599 10.74 -20.83 -12.69
N TRP A 600 10.09 -21.72 -13.42
CA TRP A 600 9.00 -21.42 -14.35
C TRP A 600 7.66 -22.00 -13.90
N GLY A 601 7.64 -23.21 -13.31
CA GLY A 601 6.42 -23.94 -12.92
C GLY A 601 5.46 -23.17 -12.00
N SER A 602 6.01 -22.27 -11.17
CA SER A 602 5.23 -21.41 -10.26
C SER A 602 4.97 -19.98 -10.79
N LYS A 603 5.62 -19.56 -11.89
CA LYS A 603 5.74 -18.15 -12.32
C LYS A 603 4.83 -17.73 -13.48
N ARG A 604 4.31 -18.66 -14.29
CA ARG A 604 3.52 -18.34 -15.52
C ARG A 604 2.24 -19.17 -15.58
N ARG A 605 1.12 -18.58 -16.08
CA ARG A 605 -0.12 -19.35 -16.33
C ARG A 605 0.09 -20.32 -17.48
N GLY A 606 -0.15 -21.62 -17.23
CA GLY A 606 -0.17 -22.70 -18.22
C GLY A 606 0.96 -23.72 -18.04
N ASN A 607 0.77 -24.92 -18.60
CA ASN A 607 1.73 -26.04 -18.63
C ASN A 607 3.13 -25.57 -19.11
N GLN A 608 4.09 -25.44 -18.19
CA GLN A 608 5.51 -25.08 -18.38
C GLN A 608 6.38 -26.03 -17.52
N PRO A 609 7.68 -26.23 -17.86
CA PRO A 609 8.60 -26.98 -17.02
C PRO A 609 8.90 -26.24 -15.70
N ASP A 610 9.51 -26.93 -14.74
CA ASP A 610 9.79 -26.38 -13.42
C ASP A 610 10.84 -25.28 -13.43
N GLY A 611 11.80 -25.33 -14.34
CA GLY A 611 12.72 -24.23 -14.57
C GLY A 611 13.53 -24.28 -15.86
N PHE A 612 14.26 -23.18 -16.10
CA PHE A 612 15.06 -22.92 -17.30
C PHE A 612 16.34 -22.19 -16.91
N GLY A 613 17.49 -22.65 -17.43
CA GLY A 613 18.80 -22.09 -17.13
C GLY A 613 19.67 -21.97 -18.37
N GLU A 614 20.74 -21.18 -18.26
CA GLU A 614 21.72 -20.97 -19.32
C GLU A 614 23.14 -21.17 -18.80
N LEU A 615 23.91 -21.95 -19.56
CA LEU A 615 25.33 -22.19 -19.39
C LEU A 615 26.09 -21.34 -20.41
N THR A 616 27.15 -20.69 -19.94
CA THR A 616 28.01 -19.83 -20.76
C THR A 616 29.47 -20.28 -20.64
N PHE A 617 30.10 -20.54 -21.78
CA PHE A 617 31.51 -20.98 -21.85
C PHE A 617 32.21 -20.51 -23.14
N PHE A 618 33.53 -20.64 -23.19
CA PHE A 618 34.36 -20.19 -24.32
C PHE A 618 34.99 -21.37 -25.06
N LYS A 619 35.13 -21.26 -26.38
CA LYS A 619 35.91 -22.20 -27.19
C LYS A 619 36.67 -21.44 -28.27
N GLY A 620 37.99 -21.32 -28.10
CA GLY A 620 38.78 -20.32 -28.82
C GLY A 620 38.25 -18.92 -28.55
N ASP A 621 38.19 -18.06 -29.58
CA ASP A 621 37.70 -16.68 -29.45
C ASP A 621 36.16 -16.54 -29.44
N LYS A 622 35.42 -17.66 -29.38
CA LYS A 622 33.95 -17.67 -29.47
C LYS A 622 33.31 -17.95 -28.11
N THR A 623 32.29 -17.15 -27.77
CA THR A 623 31.42 -17.38 -26.61
C THR A 623 30.23 -18.23 -27.01
N TYR A 624 29.91 -19.24 -26.20
CA TYR A 624 28.81 -20.16 -26.42
C TYR A 624 27.79 -20.03 -25.30
N PHE A 625 26.52 -19.86 -25.67
CA PHE A 625 25.37 -19.85 -24.78
C PHE A 625 24.53 -21.10 -25.04
N ARG A 626 24.32 -21.92 -24.01
CA ARG A 626 23.59 -23.18 -24.08
C ARG A 626 22.55 -23.23 -22.99
N SER A 627 21.29 -23.36 -23.37
CA SER A 627 20.19 -23.42 -22.41
C SER A 627 19.69 -24.84 -22.19
N PHE A 628 19.18 -25.05 -20.98
CA PHE A 628 18.52 -26.28 -20.58
C PHE A 628 17.24 -25.96 -19.82
N ALA A 629 16.34 -26.93 -19.79
CA ALA A 629 15.14 -26.89 -18.96
C ALA A 629 15.12 -28.11 -18.07
N PHE A 630 14.46 -28.02 -16.92
CA PHE A 630 14.30 -29.16 -16.03
C PHE A 630 12.86 -29.34 -15.55
N ASP A 631 12.51 -30.60 -15.28
CA ASP A 631 11.25 -31.06 -14.67
C ASP A 631 11.63 -32.05 -13.56
N ALA A 632 11.26 -31.76 -12.31
CA ALA A 632 11.63 -32.56 -11.16
C ALA A 632 10.46 -33.48 -10.78
N LYS A 633 10.77 -34.77 -10.58
CA LYS A 633 9.78 -35.82 -10.34
C LYS A 633 10.17 -36.71 -9.18
N PHE A 634 9.40 -36.59 -8.12
CA PHE A 634 9.48 -37.50 -6.98
C PHE A 634 8.62 -38.75 -7.19
N THR A 635 9.12 -39.92 -6.77
CA THR A 635 8.36 -41.17 -6.72
C THR A 635 8.79 -42.01 -5.51
N SER A 636 7.83 -42.70 -4.89
CA SER A 636 8.13 -43.68 -3.82
C SER A 636 8.55 -45.06 -4.37
N LYS A 637 8.60 -45.22 -5.69
CA LYS A 637 9.03 -46.46 -6.36
C LYS A 637 10.53 -46.45 -6.61
N THR A 638 11.11 -47.65 -6.73
CA THR A 638 12.53 -47.84 -7.08
C THR A 638 12.87 -47.33 -8.47
N ASP A 639 11.91 -47.38 -9.39
CA ASP A 639 12.07 -47.00 -10.79
C ASP A 639 11.04 -45.95 -11.20
N ILE A 640 11.44 -45.01 -12.06
CA ILE A 640 10.53 -44.06 -12.68
C ILE A 640 9.63 -44.76 -13.70
N ALA A 641 8.32 -44.57 -13.56
CA ALA A 641 7.32 -45.10 -14.47
C ALA A 641 6.64 -43.93 -15.18
N MET A 642 7.08 -43.64 -16.40
CA MET A 642 6.53 -42.56 -17.22
C MET A 642 5.44 -43.10 -18.15
N ASP A 643 4.27 -42.47 -18.13
CA ASP A 643 3.19 -42.80 -19.04
C ASP A 643 3.25 -41.96 -20.34
N SER A 644 2.40 -42.30 -21.31
CA SER A 644 2.38 -41.59 -22.60
C SER A 644 1.90 -40.13 -22.50
N LYS A 645 1.08 -39.80 -21.50
CA LYS A 645 0.53 -38.45 -21.30
C LYS A 645 1.59 -37.53 -20.71
N GLU A 646 2.34 -38.04 -19.75
CA GLU A 646 3.47 -37.36 -19.12
C GLU A 646 4.62 -37.13 -20.12
N ALA A 647 5.01 -38.16 -20.87
CA ALA A 647 5.97 -37.99 -21.97
C ALA A 647 5.47 -36.97 -23.03
N GLY A 648 4.16 -36.94 -23.29
CA GLY A 648 3.53 -35.92 -24.13
C GLY A 648 3.70 -34.50 -23.56
N THR A 649 3.60 -34.35 -22.24
CA THR A 649 3.79 -33.08 -21.54
C THR A 649 5.23 -32.60 -21.64
N LEU A 650 6.23 -33.48 -21.48
CA LEU A 650 7.64 -33.13 -21.68
C LEU A 650 7.93 -32.63 -23.11
N SER A 651 7.36 -33.30 -24.12
CA SER A 651 7.49 -32.88 -25.51
C SER A 651 6.82 -31.53 -25.78
N ASP A 652 5.66 -31.27 -25.19
CA ASP A 652 4.99 -29.97 -25.27
C ASP A 652 5.82 -28.86 -24.60
N TYR A 653 6.47 -29.14 -23.46
CA TYR A 653 7.38 -28.21 -22.80
C TYR A 653 8.57 -27.87 -23.68
N ALA A 654 9.29 -28.87 -24.17
CA ALA A 654 10.43 -28.68 -25.07
C ALA A 654 10.03 -27.87 -26.31
N LEU A 655 8.88 -28.16 -26.91
CA LEU A 655 8.37 -27.44 -28.08
C LEU A 655 8.06 -25.97 -27.78
N ARG A 656 7.46 -25.69 -26.63
CA ARG A 656 7.12 -24.32 -26.21
C ARG A 656 8.37 -23.50 -25.91
N ILE A 657 9.33 -24.08 -25.20
CA ILE A 657 10.63 -23.45 -24.92
C ILE A 657 11.33 -23.10 -26.22
N TYR A 658 11.49 -24.09 -27.11
CA TYR A 658 12.13 -23.92 -28.41
C TYR A 658 11.46 -22.82 -29.25
N LYS A 659 10.13 -22.68 -29.15
CA LYS A 659 9.37 -21.65 -29.86
C LYS A 659 9.29 -20.31 -29.13
N SER A 660 9.74 -20.21 -27.88
CA SER A 660 9.57 -19.03 -27.05
C SER A 660 10.38 -17.84 -27.57
N ASP A 661 9.87 -16.63 -27.35
CA ASP A 661 10.61 -15.40 -27.67
C ASP A 661 11.92 -15.29 -26.87
N GLU A 662 11.98 -15.89 -25.67
CA GLU A 662 13.17 -15.86 -24.80
C GLU A 662 14.33 -16.64 -25.42
N VAL A 663 14.07 -17.84 -25.96
CA VAL A 663 15.08 -18.62 -26.70
C VAL A 663 15.35 -18.03 -28.09
N LYS A 664 14.33 -17.55 -28.81
CA LYS A 664 14.51 -17.01 -30.18
C LYS A 664 15.23 -15.68 -30.25
N ARG A 665 15.17 -14.87 -29.18
CA ARG A 665 15.79 -13.52 -29.13
C ARG A 665 17.12 -13.50 -28.38
N SER A 666 17.52 -14.60 -27.74
CA SER A 666 18.84 -14.73 -27.11
C SER A 666 19.81 -15.43 -28.06
N ASP A 667 21.11 -15.24 -27.84
CA ASP A 667 22.16 -15.97 -28.55
C ASP A 667 22.29 -17.44 -28.07
N THR A 668 21.32 -17.91 -27.28
CA THR A 668 21.28 -19.23 -26.65
C THR A 668 20.79 -20.31 -27.60
N VAL A 669 21.31 -21.52 -27.44
CA VAL A 669 20.80 -22.72 -28.10
C VAL A 669 20.22 -23.65 -27.05
N PHE A 670 18.92 -23.96 -27.17
CA PHE A 670 18.22 -24.87 -26.26
C PHE A 670 18.60 -26.33 -26.55
N GLN A 671 19.48 -26.89 -25.70
CA GLN A 671 20.15 -28.15 -25.98
C GLN A 671 19.67 -29.31 -25.11
N ASN A 672 19.32 -29.09 -23.84
CA ASN A 672 19.08 -30.19 -22.90
C ASN A 672 17.71 -30.07 -22.23
N PHE A 673 17.01 -31.20 -22.10
CA PHE A 673 15.82 -31.31 -21.26
C PHE A 673 16.08 -32.34 -20.17
N ILE A 674 16.14 -31.87 -18.92
CA ILE A 674 16.56 -32.65 -17.76
C ILE A 674 15.33 -33.09 -16.96
N VAL A 675 15.20 -34.38 -16.71
CA VAL A 675 14.23 -34.90 -15.72
C VAL A 675 15.02 -35.27 -14.47
N ILE A 676 14.72 -34.61 -13.36
CA ILE A 676 15.40 -34.86 -12.07
C ILE A 676 14.53 -35.80 -11.24
N THR A 677 15.08 -36.91 -10.73
CA THR A 677 14.28 -37.88 -9.97
C THR A 677 15.11 -38.63 -8.93
N ASN A 678 14.44 -39.21 -7.93
CA ASN A 678 15.06 -40.04 -6.88
C ASN A 678 15.07 -41.55 -7.20
N ALA A 679 14.66 -41.93 -8.42
CA ALA A 679 14.48 -43.32 -8.82
C ALA A 679 15.36 -43.70 -10.01
N ALA A 680 15.60 -45.00 -10.17
CA ALA A 680 16.34 -45.56 -11.29
C ALA A 680 15.54 -45.41 -12.62
N PRO A 681 16.21 -45.52 -13.79
CA PRO A 681 15.64 -45.10 -15.07
C PRO A 681 14.37 -45.78 -15.56
N GLY A 682 14.01 -46.95 -15.04
CA GLY A 682 12.78 -47.65 -15.38
C GLY A 682 12.49 -47.69 -16.90
N ASN A 683 11.35 -47.09 -17.29
CA ASN A 683 10.93 -47.01 -18.70
C ASN A 683 11.22 -45.65 -19.38
N PHE A 684 12.02 -44.78 -18.77
CA PHE A 684 12.27 -43.42 -19.26
C PHE A 684 12.82 -43.39 -20.69
N GLY A 685 13.82 -44.22 -21.02
CA GLY A 685 14.37 -44.29 -22.38
C GLY A 685 13.32 -44.69 -23.43
N ALA A 686 12.60 -45.78 -23.16
CA ALA A 686 11.62 -46.35 -24.09
C ALA A 686 10.40 -45.44 -24.33
N VAL A 687 10.04 -44.59 -23.36
CA VAL A 687 8.82 -43.75 -23.40
C VAL A 687 9.16 -42.25 -23.45
N GLY A 688 9.83 -41.71 -22.44
CA GLY A 688 10.16 -40.30 -22.30
C GLY A 688 11.16 -39.81 -23.36
N ALA A 689 12.36 -40.40 -23.38
CA ALA A 689 13.40 -40.04 -24.34
C ALA A 689 12.93 -40.30 -25.78
N ASN A 690 12.26 -41.43 -26.02
CA ASN A 690 11.63 -41.76 -27.30
C ASN A 690 10.66 -40.69 -27.81
N LYS A 691 9.90 -40.06 -26.91
CA LYS A 691 8.97 -39.00 -27.29
C LYS A 691 9.70 -37.72 -27.68
N LEU A 692 10.71 -37.35 -26.88
CA LEU A 692 11.53 -36.16 -27.08
C LEU A 692 12.39 -36.26 -28.35
N ASN A 693 13.11 -37.36 -28.54
CA ASN A 693 13.99 -37.59 -29.70
C ASN A 693 13.23 -37.72 -31.04
N ARG A 694 11.91 -37.99 -31.02
CA ARG A 694 11.07 -38.01 -32.24
C ARG A 694 10.62 -36.62 -32.69
N MET A 695 10.87 -35.58 -31.91
CA MET A 695 10.49 -34.22 -32.26
C MET A 695 11.32 -33.74 -33.45
N ARG A 696 10.67 -33.37 -34.56
CA ARG A 696 11.38 -32.78 -35.71
C ARG A 696 11.84 -31.35 -35.47
N SER A 697 11.26 -30.70 -34.46
CA SER A 697 11.44 -29.28 -34.17
C SER A 697 12.54 -29.01 -33.14
N TRP A 698 13.07 -30.04 -32.49
CA TRP A 698 14.08 -29.91 -31.45
C TRP A 698 15.06 -31.10 -31.58
N ASP A 699 16.35 -30.79 -31.64
CA ASP A 699 17.46 -31.71 -31.84
C ASP A 699 18.40 -31.77 -30.61
N GLY A 700 17.83 -31.52 -29.43
CA GLY A 700 18.55 -31.59 -28.16
C GLY A 700 18.64 -33.00 -27.57
N VAL A 701 19.17 -33.09 -26.35
CA VAL A 701 19.44 -34.33 -25.62
C VAL A 701 18.55 -34.45 -24.38
N PRO A 702 17.74 -35.52 -24.27
CA PRO A 702 17.07 -35.88 -23.03
C PRO A 702 18.09 -36.34 -21.97
N VAL A 703 17.95 -35.82 -20.76
CA VAL A 703 18.80 -36.18 -19.62
C VAL A 703 17.91 -36.67 -18.49
N LEU A 704 18.27 -37.80 -17.88
CA LEU A 704 17.70 -38.26 -16.62
C LEU A 704 18.76 -38.06 -15.54
N MET A 705 18.49 -37.19 -14.59
CA MET A 705 19.39 -36.85 -13.49
C MET A 705 18.86 -37.45 -12.20
N HIS A 706 19.62 -38.38 -11.61
CA HIS A 706 19.34 -38.92 -10.30
C HIS A 706 19.62 -37.85 -9.22
N SER A 707 18.86 -37.86 -8.13
CA SER A 707 19.02 -36.92 -7.01
C SER A 707 20.43 -36.99 -6.39
N ASN A 708 21.08 -38.15 -6.43
CA ASN A 708 22.47 -38.30 -5.97
C ASN A 708 23.46 -37.45 -6.78
N PHE A 709 23.28 -37.31 -8.10
CA PHE A 709 24.10 -36.41 -8.91
C PHE A 709 23.94 -34.97 -8.39
N LEU A 710 22.70 -34.54 -8.12
CA LEU A 710 22.39 -33.21 -7.63
C LEU A 710 22.99 -32.93 -6.23
N LEU A 711 22.88 -33.90 -5.32
CA LEU A 711 23.45 -33.81 -3.98
C LEU A 711 24.98 -33.77 -4.01
N TYR A 712 25.62 -34.61 -4.84
CA TYR A 712 27.07 -34.60 -5.00
C TYR A 712 27.54 -33.29 -5.63
N LEU A 713 26.85 -32.82 -6.68
CA LEU A 713 27.14 -31.55 -7.34
C LEU A 713 27.12 -30.39 -6.34
N HIS A 714 26.15 -30.35 -5.42
CA HIS A 714 26.10 -29.36 -4.34
C HIS A 714 27.30 -29.45 -3.39
N LYS A 715 27.61 -30.66 -2.91
CA LYS A 715 28.72 -30.89 -1.98
C LYS A 715 30.06 -30.45 -2.59
N ALA A 716 30.37 -30.97 -3.78
CA ALA A 716 31.61 -30.66 -4.48
C ALA A 716 31.68 -29.19 -4.93
N TYR A 717 30.55 -28.55 -5.26
CA TYR A 717 30.51 -27.11 -5.51
C TYR A 717 30.93 -26.31 -4.27
N ASN A 718 30.35 -26.61 -3.10
CA ASN A 718 30.65 -25.89 -1.87
C ASN A 718 32.10 -26.11 -1.39
N GLU A 719 32.64 -27.32 -1.56
CA GLU A 719 34.04 -27.63 -1.25
C GLU A 719 35.04 -26.83 -2.11
N ASN A 720 34.62 -26.40 -3.31
CA ASN A 720 35.47 -25.74 -4.31
C ASN A 720 34.97 -24.34 -4.73
N ILE A 721 34.12 -23.69 -3.92
CA ILE A 721 33.33 -22.53 -4.33
C ILE A 721 34.17 -21.36 -4.86
N GLU A 722 35.32 -21.07 -4.23
CA GLU A 722 36.20 -19.97 -4.65
C GLU A 722 36.82 -20.23 -6.02
N ALA A 723 37.32 -21.46 -6.24
CA ALA A 723 37.91 -21.88 -7.52
C ALA A 723 36.87 -21.88 -8.64
N LEU A 724 35.66 -22.36 -8.35
CA LEU A 724 34.54 -22.42 -9.29
C LEU A 724 34.02 -21.04 -9.67
N LYS A 725 33.90 -20.11 -8.71
CA LYS A 725 33.50 -18.72 -9.00
C LYS A 725 34.48 -18.04 -9.94
N ASN A 726 35.78 -18.31 -9.80
CA ASN A 726 36.83 -17.76 -10.68
C ASN A 726 36.89 -18.45 -12.05
N ASN A 727 36.41 -19.70 -12.16
CA ASN A 727 36.47 -20.51 -13.38
C ASN A 727 35.09 -20.96 -13.87
N LEU A 728 34.06 -20.15 -13.64
CA LEU A 728 32.66 -20.53 -13.89
C LEU A 728 32.39 -20.98 -15.34
N HIS A 729 33.10 -20.38 -16.30
CA HIS A 729 33.00 -20.73 -17.71
C HIS A 729 33.56 -22.14 -18.01
N ILE A 730 34.60 -22.58 -17.31
CA ILE A 730 35.16 -23.94 -17.43
C ILE A 730 34.19 -24.94 -16.80
N PHE A 731 33.65 -24.60 -15.62
CA PHE A 731 32.63 -25.41 -14.97
C PHE A 731 31.37 -25.57 -15.84
N HIS A 732 30.88 -24.48 -16.44
CA HIS A 732 29.76 -24.53 -17.39
C HIS A 732 30.06 -25.38 -18.63
N GLU A 733 31.30 -25.35 -19.14
CA GLU A 733 31.73 -26.21 -20.24
C GLU A 733 31.66 -27.69 -19.85
N GLU A 734 32.24 -28.07 -18.70
CA GLU A 734 32.24 -29.45 -18.23
C GLU A 734 30.84 -29.93 -17.89
N LEU A 735 30.01 -29.09 -17.25
CA LEU A 735 28.62 -29.42 -16.98
C LEU A 735 27.84 -29.63 -18.30
N TYR A 736 28.07 -28.80 -19.31
CA TYR A 736 27.49 -28.98 -20.63
C TYR A 736 27.93 -30.29 -21.28
N LEU A 737 29.22 -30.64 -21.21
CA LEU A 737 29.75 -31.90 -21.71
C LEU A 737 29.10 -33.10 -21.03
N THR A 738 28.99 -33.08 -19.70
CA THR A 738 28.33 -34.12 -18.91
C THR A 738 26.88 -34.29 -19.32
N LEU A 739 26.12 -33.19 -19.46
CA LEU A 739 24.73 -33.21 -19.92
C LEU A 739 24.56 -33.75 -21.35
N ASN A 740 25.62 -33.78 -22.15
CA ASN A 740 25.62 -34.28 -23.54
C ASN A 740 26.41 -35.59 -23.71
N GLY A 741 26.74 -36.30 -22.63
CA GLY A 741 27.46 -37.58 -22.68
C GLY A 741 28.89 -37.45 -23.23
N GLY A 742 29.62 -36.43 -22.79
CA GLY A 742 30.96 -36.04 -23.26
C GLY A 742 30.96 -35.32 -24.62
N LYS A 743 29.76 -35.10 -25.17
CA LYS A 743 29.40 -34.52 -26.48
C LYS A 743 29.58 -32.99 -26.62
N MET A 744 30.44 -32.46 -27.51
CA MET A 744 30.40 -31.01 -27.85
C MET A 744 29.32 -30.62 -28.86
N TYR A 745 28.89 -31.56 -29.72
CA TYR A 745 27.96 -31.31 -30.81
C TYR A 745 26.93 -32.44 -30.93
N HIS A 746 25.82 -32.15 -31.61
CA HIS A 746 24.71 -33.07 -31.84
C HIS A 746 25.17 -34.42 -32.40
N GLN A 747 24.57 -35.50 -31.91
CA GLN A 747 24.72 -36.84 -32.44
C GLN A 747 23.39 -37.31 -33.05
N ASN A 748 23.46 -38.06 -34.15
CA ASN A 748 22.34 -38.91 -34.53
C ASN A 748 22.19 -39.98 -33.44
N VAL A 749 21.26 -39.76 -32.52
CA VAL A 749 20.99 -40.64 -31.39
C VAL A 749 19.83 -41.58 -31.69
N ASP A 750 19.88 -42.77 -31.11
CA ASP A 750 18.77 -43.71 -31.16
C ASP A 750 17.54 -43.12 -30.49
N ARG A 751 16.35 -43.63 -30.84
CA ARG A 751 15.09 -43.04 -30.36
C ARG A 751 15.00 -43.07 -28.85
N ASP A 752 15.44 -44.14 -28.22
CA ASP A 752 15.43 -44.35 -26.77
C ASP A 752 16.68 -43.81 -26.05
N PHE A 753 17.57 -43.13 -26.75
CA PHE A 753 18.79 -42.57 -26.16
C PHE A 753 18.49 -41.45 -25.16
N TYR A 754 19.15 -41.50 -24.01
CA TYR A 754 19.21 -40.44 -23.03
C TYR A 754 20.55 -40.50 -22.30
N VAL A 755 20.96 -39.38 -21.70
CA VAL A 755 22.08 -39.35 -20.75
C VAL A 755 21.52 -39.63 -19.36
N HIS A 756 22.09 -40.61 -18.66
CA HIS A 756 21.79 -40.89 -17.26
C HIS A 756 22.91 -40.30 -16.39
N LEU A 757 22.55 -39.49 -15.40
CA LEU A 757 23.50 -38.85 -14.49
C LEU A 757 23.24 -39.31 -13.06
N ASN A 758 24.24 -39.90 -12.43
CA ASN A 758 24.26 -40.39 -11.07
C ASN A 758 25.49 -39.86 -10.32
N GLU A 759 25.79 -40.36 -9.13
CA GLU A 759 26.94 -39.88 -8.34
C GLU A 759 28.28 -40.03 -9.08
N ASP A 760 28.49 -41.15 -9.78
CA ASP A 760 29.72 -41.44 -10.53
C ASP A 760 29.97 -40.39 -11.63
N GLU A 761 28.95 -40.00 -12.40
CA GLU A 761 29.12 -38.96 -13.43
C GLU A 761 29.35 -37.56 -12.83
N ALA A 762 28.95 -37.32 -11.58
CA ALA A 762 29.28 -36.10 -10.87
C ALA A 762 30.75 -36.11 -10.43
N GLU A 763 31.24 -37.23 -9.91
CA GLU A 763 32.67 -37.42 -9.57
C GLU A 763 33.55 -37.17 -10.79
N GLU A 764 33.26 -37.83 -11.91
CA GLU A 764 34.01 -37.67 -13.15
C GLU A 764 33.99 -36.21 -13.68
N LEU A 765 32.88 -35.48 -13.49
CA LEU A 765 32.80 -34.06 -13.85
C LEU A 765 33.83 -33.24 -13.07
N PHE A 766 33.95 -33.47 -11.77
CA PHE A 766 34.88 -32.71 -10.92
C PHE A 766 36.33 -33.14 -11.11
N GLU A 767 36.59 -34.42 -11.43
CA GLU A 767 37.93 -34.87 -11.84
C GLU A 767 38.41 -34.12 -13.09
N ARG A 768 37.60 -34.10 -14.17
CA ARG A 768 37.93 -33.38 -15.40
C ARG A 768 38.07 -31.87 -15.18
N LEU A 769 37.21 -31.31 -14.35
CA LEU A 769 37.30 -29.89 -13.99
C LEU A 769 38.62 -29.58 -13.29
N ASN A 770 39.02 -30.40 -12.32
CA ASN A 770 40.26 -30.20 -11.58
C ASN A 770 41.48 -30.30 -12.50
N GLU A 771 41.52 -31.25 -13.43
CA GLU A 771 42.57 -31.34 -14.45
C GLU A 771 42.66 -30.04 -15.27
N LYS A 772 41.53 -29.50 -15.73
CA LYS A 772 41.48 -28.26 -16.52
C LYS A 772 41.84 -27.00 -15.72
N ILE A 773 41.48 -26.92 -14.44
CA ILE A 773 41.84 -25.77 -13.60
C ILE A 773 43.33 -25.81 -13.22
N VAL A 774 43.91 -27.00 -13.06
CA VAL A 774 45.36 -27.16 -12.84
C VAL A 774 46.15 -26.76 -14.10
N ASP A 775 45.69 -27.16 -15.29
CA ASP A 775 46.31 -26.78 -16.57
C ASP A 775 46.18 -25.28 -16.91
N SER A 776 45.21 -24.57 -16.33
CA SER A 776 45.06 -23.11 -16.49
C SER A 776 46.00 -22.28 -15.59
N GLY A 777 46.88 -22.95 -14.82
CA GLY A 777 48.00 -22.34 -14.10
C GLY A 777 47.78 -22.13 -12.60
N ILE A 778 46.75 -22.72 -12.00
CA ILE A 778 46.51 -22.66 -10.55
C ILE A 778 46.54 -24.09 -9.98
N ASN A 779 47.67 -24.45 -9.36
CA ASN A 779 47.80 -25.72 -8.67
C ASN A 779 47.04 -25.66 -7.32
N ILE A 780 45.77 -26.07 -7.34
CA ILE A 780 44.84 -26.01 -6.19
C ILE A 780 45.40 -26.73 -4.94
N PRO A 781 46.01 -27.93 -5.04
CA PRO A 781 46.69 -28.57 -3.92
C PRO A 781 47.80 -27.71 -3.30
N ASP A 782 48.62 -27.03 -4.11
CA ASP A 782 49.70 -26.16 -3.62
C ASP A 782 49.16 -24.89 -2.97
N LEU A 783 48.08 -24.30 -3.50
CA LEU A 783 47.44 -23.13 -2.89
C LEU A 783 46.80 -23.48 -1.55
N ARG A 784 46.19 -24.67 -1.44
CA ARG A 784 45.60 -25.17 -0.20
C ARG A 784 46.68 -25.50 0.83
N SER A 785 47.76 -26.17 0.42
CA SER A 785 48.94 -26.42 1.27
C SER A 785 49.57 -25.12 1.74
N PHE A 786 49.70 -24.12 0.87
CA PHE A 786 50.21 -22.79 1.22
C PHE A 786 49.31 -22.04 2.22
N LEU A 787 47.99 -22.09 2.06
CA LEU A 787 47.04 -21.46 2.98
C LEU A 787 46.98 -22.16 4.35
N GLU A 788 47.08 -23.49 4.35
CA GLU A 788 47.08 -24.32 5.57
C GLU A 788 48.43 -24.32 6.31
N GLU A 789 49.56 -24.12 5.62
CA GLU A 789 50.90 -24.08 6.23
C GLU A 789 51.38 -22.65 6.59
N ASP A 790 51.06 -21.61 5.80
CA ASP A 790 51.66 -20.28 5.97
C ASP A 790 50.73 -19.20 6.56
N ILE A 791 49.40 -19.35 6.53
CA ILE A 791 48.45 -18.28 6.98
C ILE A 791 47.72 -18.62 8.29
N LEU A 792 47.48 -19.90 8.59
CA LEU A 792 46.86 -20.34 9.84
C LEU A 792 47.82 -21.25 10.60
N PRO A 793 48.67 -20.74 11.50
CA PRO A 793 49.37 -21.62 12.42
C PRO A 793 48.35 -22.19 13.41
N VAL A 794 48.34 -23.52 13.53
CA VAL A 794 47.67 -24.28 14.60
C VAL A 794 48.04 -23.73 15.98
#